data_AF-A0A565B8K8-F1
#
_entry.id   AF-A0A565B8K8-F1
#
_cell.length_a   1.000
_cell.length_b   1.000
_cell.length_c   1.000
_cell.angle_alpha   90.00
_cell.angle_beta   90.00
_cell.angle_gamma   90.00
#
_symmetry.space_group_name_H-M   'P 1'
#
loop_
_entity.id
_entity.type
_entity.pdbx_description
1 polymer ?
#
loop_
_entity_poly.entity_id
_entity_poly.type
_entity_poly.pdbx_seq_one_letter_code
_entity_poly.pdbx_strand_id
1 'polypeptide(L)'
;MSWDDGTHAKVKKIELTYGDLIYSIKVTYEGTTVPPQLHGTASSRLAEFTLDPDEYITALSSYGKMLGTQEAIMAMTFTTNKKTYGPYGNKFGSLTSTPEATGKQIAGFFGTSGSYLNSINVHYAPVPTGTGTGTSTGSGTGTESGTDGSETGTGTGTSTGSGTGTELGSGTGTGGSGPGSGTGTSTNTGSGSGSGAEKLDAQGGTGGTVWDDGSDHDGVTKIYIRQGALGIQYVKFDYVKAGQPITGAMHGVQGSRGSDKDVVIIHPDEYLISVNGWYDSSNVIQGIQFKTNKTTSENFGYELDGDGTEFTLQVQDKKIIGFHGFASNHLNSIGAYFVPLVTTTPSVPPKKLKAEGGEGTVWDDGSHDNVKKVYAGQGDSGVAAVMFEYTNGSQVVIGAERGKSTPLGFEGFELESGEYITSVQGTYDKIYGHDNAILTMLIFKTSKNKTWGPYGLEGSTRFVLKEEGYKIVGFHGRAGENINAIGAYLAPIGTIPIIPATPGQKLEGIGSDGGTSWDDGAYDGVKKVYVGQADSGISAVKFEYNKGAQVVFGDEHGEPTLLDYEEFVIDYPSEYITQVDGTFDKIFGSDGTVINMLRFKTNKKTSIPYGLEAGTPFVFKKEGHKIVGFHGSVGNLLNKFGVHVLPITN
;
A
#
# COMPACT_ATOMS: atom_id res chain seq x y z
N MET A 1 38.71 1.49 16.32
CA MET A 1 39.22 2.37 15.23
C MET A 1 38.05 2.74 14.35
N SER A 2 37.90 4.02 13.99
CA SER A 2 36.91 4.46 13.01
C SER A 2 37.42 4.21 11.59
N TRP A 3 36.52 3.86 10.69
CA TRP A 3 36.80 3.59 9.29
C TRP A 3 35.68 4.14 8.41
N ASP A 4 35.99 4.49 7.18
CA ASP A 4 35.05 4.99 6.17
C ASP A 4 35.55 4.58 4.80
N ASP A 5 34.77 3.78 4.08
CA ASP A 5 35.10 3.37 2.71
C ASP A 5 34.81 4.48 1.69
N GLY A 6 34.05 5.51 2.06
CA GLY A 6 33.54 6.57 1.18
C GLY A 6 32.35 6.12 0.33
N THR A 7 31.87 7.01 -0.53
CA THR A 7 30.75 6.75 -1.46
C THR A 7 31.27 6.25 -2.80
N HIS A 8 30.77 5.10 -3.26
CA HIS A 8 31.12 4.50 -4.55
C HIS A 8 29.94 4.48 -5.52
N ALA A 9 30.15 3.96 -6.73
CA ALA A 9 29.09 3.84 -7.74
C ALA A 9 28.05 2.76 -7.35
N LYS A 10 28.52 1.62 -6.82
CA LYS A 10 27.68 0.49 -6.44
C LYS A 10 28.44 -0.50 -5.56
N VAL A 11 27.78 -1.12 -4.59
CA VAL A 11 28.31 -2.30 -3.88
C VAL A 11 28.24 -3.52 -4.80
N LYS A 12 29.34 -4.27 -4.92
CA LYS A 12 29.42 -5.48 -5.75
C LYS A 12 29.35 -6.76 -4.91
N LYS A 13 30.12 -6.83 -3.84
CA LYS A 13 30.25 -8.02 -2.99
C LYS A 13 30.40 -7.61 -1.54
N ILE A 14 29.75 -8.34 -0.64
CA ILE A 14 29.93 -8.21 0.80
C ILE A 14 30.45 -9.55 1.36
N GLU A 15 31.45 -9.45 2.23
CA GLU A 15 32.05 -10.56 2.96
C GLU A 15 31.98 -10.24 4.46
N LEU A 16 31.39 -11.13 5.25
CA LEU A 16 31.17 -10.96 6.69
C LEU A 16 31.75 -12.16 7.43
N THR A 17 32.43 -11.91 8.56
CA THR A 17 32.69 -12.99 9.52
C THR A 17 31.87 -12.79 10.78
N TYR A 18 31.23 -13.85 11.25
CA TYR A 18 30.24 -13.77 12.33
C TYR A 18 30.25 -15.01 13.22
N GLY A 19 29.69 -14.86 14.42
CA GLY A 19 29.42 -15.94 15.37
C GLY A 19 28.17 -15.58 16.14
N ASP A 20 28.30 -15.36 17.45
CA ASP A 20 27.25 -14.74 18.27
C ASP A 20 27.11 -13.23 18.00
N LEU A 21 28.14 -12.62 17.41
CA LEU A 21 28.18 -11.23 16.96
C LEU A 21 28.94 -11.11 15.62
N ILE A 22 28.88 -9.95 14.99
CA ILE A 22 29.59 -9.64 13.75
C ILE A 22 31.03 -9.25 14.08
N TYR A 23 31.99 -10.09 13.64
CA TYR A 23 33.41 -9.87 13.91
C TYR A 23 34.07 -8.97 12.87
N SER A 24 33.70 -9.10 11.59
CA SER A 24 34.24 -8.24 10.55
C SER A 24 33.32 -8.09 9.35
N ILE A 25 33.47 -6.98 8.64
CA ILE A 25 32.91 -6.75 7.32
C ILE A 25 34.00 -6.33 6.33
N LYS A 26 33.89 -6.80 5.09
CA LYS A 26 34.70 -6.38 3.96
C LYS A 26 33.80 -6.20 2.74
N VAL A 27 33.91 -5.06 2.08
CA VAL A 27 33.03 -4.68 0.97
C VAL A 27 33.84 -4.41 -0.28
N THR A 28 33.40 -4.96 -1.40
CA THR A 28 33.95 -4.68 -2.73
C THR A 28 32.97 -3.82 -3.50
N TYR A 29 33.44 -2.72 -4.09
CA TYR A 29 32.64 -1.78 -4.85
C TYR A 29 32.93 -1.88 -6.36
N GLU A 30 31.96 -1.52 -7.20
CA GLU A 30 32.16 -1.43 -8.65
C GLU A 30 32.96 -0.18 -9.03
N GLY A 31 33.81 -0.31 -10.06
CA GLY A 31 34.53 0.83 -10.66
C GLY A 31 35.72 1.38 -9.85
N THR A 32 36.11 0.74 -8.74
CA THR A 32 37.26 1.14 -7.92
C THR A 32 38.47 0.24 -8.09
N THR A 33 39.67 0.82 -8.06
CA THR A 33 40.96 0.09 -8.00
C THR A 33 41.47 -0.08 -6.57
N VAL A 34 40.76 0.47 -5.58
CA VAL A 34 41.12 0.36 -4.16
C VAL A 34 40.82 -1.07 -3.69
N PRO A 35 41.80 -1.79 -3.12
CA PRO A 35 41.57 -3.13 -2.61
C PRO A 35 40.59 -3.08 -1.42
N PRO A 36 39.62 -4.01 -1.35
CA PRO A 36 38.62 -4.04 -0.30
C PRO A 36 39.28 -4.25 1.07
N GLN A 37 39.01 -3.36 2.03
CA GLN A 37 39.57 -3.41 3.36
C GLN A 37 38.71 -4.25 4.31
N LEU A 38 39.35 -4.97 5.22
CA LEU A 38 38.68 -5.74 6.27
C LEU A 38 38.54 -4.87 7.52
N HIS A 39 37.30 -4.65 7.94
CA HIS A 39 36.99 -3.88 9.14
C HIS A 39 36.57 -4.83 10.27
N GLY A 40 37.46 -5.02 11.24
CA GLY A 40 37.30 -5.97 12.35
C GLY A 40 38.32 -7.11 12.30
N THR A 41 38.09 -8.19 13.03
CA THR A 41 38.99 -9.36 13.06
C THR A 41 38.31 -10.56 12.40
N ALA A 42 38.99 -11.25 11.49
CA ALA A 42 38.42 -12.41 10.82
C ALA A 42 38.18 -13.58 11.81
N SER A 43 36.98 -14.16 11.76
CA SER A 43 36.56 -15.33 12.54
C SER A 43 36.18 -16.52 11.63
N SER A 44 35.79 -17.66 12.22
CA SER A 44 35.66 -18.94 11.52
C SER A 44 34.41 -19.14 10.67
N ARG A 45 33.31 -18.39 10.89
CA ARG A 45 32.12 -18.47 10.02
C ARG A 45 32.10 -17.28 9.07
N LEU A 46 32.06 -17.58 7.77
CA LEU A 46 32.04 -16.63 6.68
C LEU A 46 30.66 -16.63 6.01
N ALA A 47 30.10 -15.46 5.78
CA ALA A 47 29.02 -15.24 4.83
C ALA A 47 29.53 -14.32 3.72
N GLU A 48 29.29 -14.71 2.48
CA GLU A 48 29.54 -13.84 1.34
C GLU A 48 28.36 -13.85 0.37
N PHE A 49 28.10 -12.71 -0.24
CA PHE A 49 27.16 -12.58 -1.34
C PHE A 49 27.61 -11.53 -2.34
N THR A 50 27.30 -11.78 -3.60
CA THR A 50 27.57 -10.89 -4.73
C THR A 50 26.25 -10.41 -5.29
N LEU A 51 26.15 -9.11 -5.58
CA LEU A 51 24.95 -8.51 -6.15
C LEU A 51 24.98 -8.60 -7.67
N ASP A 52 23.84 -8.94 -8.27
CA ASP A 52 23.65 -8.90 -9.72
C ASP A 52 23.85 -7.46 -10.27
N PRO A 53 24.13 -7.27 -11.57
CA PRO A 53 24.27 -5.95 -12.19
C PRO A 53 23.10 -4.99 -11.96
N ASP A 54 21.87 -5.50 -11.84
CA ASP A 54 20.63 -4.77 -11.57
C ASP A 54 20.15 -4.89 -10.10
N GLU A 55 20.91 -5.57 -9.23
CA GLU A 55 20.64 -5.67 -7.80
C GLU A 55 21.49 -4.64 -7.01
N TYR A 56 20.86 -3.87 -6.13
CA TYR A 56 21.51 -2.87 -5.28
C TYR A 56 20.84 -2.83 -3.89
N ILE A 57 21.62 -2.46 -2.87
CA ILE A 57 21.16 -2.46 -1.47
C ILE A 57 20.29 -1.21 -1.23
N THR A 58 19.08 -1.41 -0.70
CA THR A 58 18.10 -0.35 -0.39
C THR A 58 18.06 -0.04 1.10
N ALA A 59 18.30 -1.03 1.96
CA ALA A 59 18.32 -0.83 3.41
C ALA A 59 19.32 -1.76 4.12
N LEU A 60 19.79 -1.30 5.28
CA LEU A 60 20.56 -2.09 6.24
C LEU A 60 19.84 -2.07 7.58
N SER A 61 19.64 -3.25 8.17
CA SER A 61 19.24 -3.38 9.57
C SER A 61 20.32 -4.10 10.37
N SER A 62 20.57 -3.62 11.58
CA SER A 62 21.56 -4.19 12.50
C SER A 62 21.00 -4.27 13.91
N TYR A 63 21.39 -5.31 14.64
CA TYR A 63 21.09 -5.47 16.07
C TYR A 63 22.33 -5.11 16.87
N GLY A 64 22.26 -4.07 17.69
CA GLY A 64 23.35 -3.59 18.54
C GLY A 64 23.14 -3.95 20.01
N LYS A 65 24.21 -4.31 20.71
CA LYS A 65 24.19 -4.49 22.17
C LYS A 65 25.46 -3.94 22.81
N MET A 66 25.30 -3.31 23.97
CA MET A 66 26.43 -2.95 24.83
C MET A 66 27.01 -4.20 25.50
N LEU A 67 28.26 -4.54 25.16
CA LEU A 67 29.05 -5.58 25.82
C LEU A 67 30.13 -4.92 26.68
N GLY A 68 29.84 -4.75 27.97
CA GLY A 68 30.69 -3.98 28.87
C GLY A 68 30.63 -2.48 28.58
N THR A 69 31.76 -1.87 28.22
CA THR A 69 31.86 -0.44 27.86
C THR A 69 31.85 -0.16 26.35
N GLN A 70 31.72 -1.20 25.52
CA GLN A 70 31.75 -1.08 24.06
C GLN A 70 30.49 -1.66 23.41
N GLU A 71 29.97 -0.96 22.40
CA GLU A 71 28.86 -1.44 21.58
C GLU A 71 29.35 -2.52 20.61
N ALA A 72 28.56 -3.56 20.39
CA ALA A 72 28.84 -4.64 19.45
C ALA A 72 27.64 -4.88 18.54
N ILE A 73 27.89 -5.07 17.26
CA ILE A 73 26.87 -5.49 16.31
C ILE A 73 26.69 -6.99 16.42
N MET A 74 25.51 -7.41 16.85
CA MET A 74 25.14 -8.79 17.12
C MET A 74 24.61 -9.49 15.86
N ALA A 75 23.83 -8.78 15.04
CA ALA A 75 23.38 -9.28 13.74
C ALA A 75 23.22 -8.19 12.68
N MET A 76 23.28 -8.58 11.41
CA MET A 76 23.08 -7.68 10.26
C MET A 76 22.24 -8.34 9.17
N THR A 77 21.34 -7.54 8.58
CA THR A 77 20.49 -7.93 7.45
C THR A 77 20.52 -6.84 6.38
N PHE A 78 20.82 -7.22 5.14
CA PHE A 78 20.88 -6.33 3.99
C PHE A 78 19.66 -6.56 3.10
N THR A 79 18.88 -5.51 2.85
CA THR A 79 17.73 -5.56 1.94
C THR A 79 18.15 -4.94 0.61
N THR A 80 17.85 -5.62 -0.50
CA THR A 80 18.06 -5.14 -1.86
C THR A 80 16.74 -4.88 -2.56
N ASN A 81 16.80 -4.28 -3.75
CA ASN A 81 15.64 -4.15 -4.64
C ASN A 81 15.08 -5.49 -5.16
N LYS A 82 15.73 -6.63 -4.85
CA LYS A 82 15.29 -7.97 -5.28
C LYS A 82 14.98 -8.92 -4.12
N LYS A 83 15.81 -8.91 -3.08
CA LYS A 83 15.76 -9.90 -1.99
C LYS A 83 16.52 -9.41 -0.75
N THR A 84 16.55 -10.23 0.28
CA THR A 84 17.20 -9.92 1.54
C THR A 84 18.31 -10.93 1.84
N TYR A 85 19.44 -10.45 2.33
CA TYR A 85 20.60 -11.24 2.75
C TYR A 85 20.80 -11.13 4.26
N GLY A 86 20.86 -12.27 4.95
CA GLY A 86 20.92 -12.36 6.41
C GLY A 86 19.58 -12.82 7.00
N PRO A 87 19.36 -12.64 8.31
CA PRO A 87 20.28 -12.05 9.28
C PRO A 87 21.53 -12.91 9.46
N TYR A 88 22.70 -12.27 9.47
CA TYR A 88 23.95 -12.91 9.88
C TYR A 88 24.21 -12.55 11.33
N GLY A 89 24.49 -13.53 12.19
CA GLY A 89 24.69 -13.32 13.64
C GLY A 89 23.42 -13.56 14.47
N ASN A 90 23.39 -13.04 15.70
CA ASN A 90 22.29 -13.23 16.66
C ASN A 90 21.42 -11.96 16.80
N LYS A 91 20.11 -12.09 16.63
CA LYS A 91 19.12 -10.99 16.72
C LYS A 91 18.82 -10.57 18.16
N PHE A 92 19.86 -10.41 18.98
CA PHE A 92 19.74 -10.10 20.40
C PHE A 92 20.26 -8.68 20.67
N GLY A 93 19.39 -7.76 21.08
CA GLY A 93 19.76 -6.36 21.34
C GLY A 93 18.78 -5.36 20.72
N SER A 94 19.17 -4.09 20.68
CA SER A 94 18.37 -3.01 20.08
C SER A 94 18.48 -3.06 18.57
N LEU A 95 17.34 -3.03 17.87
CA LEU A 95 17.28 -2.95 16.43
C LEU A 95 17.52 -1.50 15.97
N THR A 96 18.47 -1.33 15.06
CA THR A 96 18.71 -0.08 14.35
C THR A 96 18.53 -0.34 12.86
N SER A 97 17.74 0.47 12.18
CA SER A 97 17.56 0.38 10.73
C SER A 97 17.86 1.72 10.08
N THR A 98 18.47 1.68 8.91
CA THR A 98 18.63 2.87 8.07
C THR A 98 17.37 3.03 7.22
N PRO A 99 16.69 4.19 7.24
CA PRO A 99 15.44 4.38 6.51
C PRO A 99 15.64 4.28 4.99
N GLU A 100 14.72 3.60 4.31
CA GLU A 100 14.73 3.46 2.86
C GLU A 100 14.58 4.84 2.20
N ALA A 101 15.59 5.28 1.46
CA ALA A 101 15.58 6.58 0.78
C ALA A 101 15.12 6.40 -0.67
N THR A 102 13.90 6.85 -0.98
CA THR A 102 13.29 6.73 -2.31
C THR A 102 14.22 7.23 -3.42
N GLY A 103 14.53 6.37 -4.39
CA GLY A 103 15.40 6.70 -5.53
C GLY A 103 16.91 6.69 -5.24
N LYS A 104 17.34 6.16 -4.09
CA LYS A 104 18.76 6.00 -3.72
C LYS A 104 19.10 4.54 -3.41
N GLN A 105 20.39 4.21 -3.50
CA GLN A 105 21.00 2.94 -3.08
C GLN A 105 22.05 3.20 -1.99
N ILE A 106 22.36 2.19 -1.20
CA ILE A 106 23.52 2.18 -0.31
C ILE A 106 24.77 1.85 -1.13
N ALA A 107 25.71 2.79 -1.17
CA ALA A 107 26.88 2.72 -2.05
C ALA A 107 28.22 2.87 -1.30
N GLY A 108 28.19 2.82 0.03
CA GLY A 108 29.36 2.94 0.89
C GLY A 108 29.00 2.65 2.34
N PHE A 109 30.00 2.28 3.15
CA PHE A 109 29.83 2.04 4.58
C PHE A 109 30.91 2.76 5.38
N PHE A 110 30.55 3.19 6.59
CA PHE A 110 31.49 3.74 7.56
C PHE A 110 31.08 3.35 8.96
N GLY A 111 32.01 3.34 9.90
CA GLY A 111 31.71 2.88 11.25
C GLY A 111 32.92 2.82 12.16
N THR A 112 32.80 2.00 13.19
CA THR A 112 33.89 1.72 14.13
C THR A 112 34.07 0.22 14.32
N SER A 113 35.32 -0.23 14.39
CA SER A 113 35.66 -1.64 14.62
C SER A 113 36.87 -1.78 15.55
N GLY A 114 36.89 -2.87 16.31
CA GLY A 114 38.01 -3.32 17.14
C GLY A 114 38.28 -4.79 16.89
N SER A 115 38.23 -5.61 17.94
CA SER A 115 38.21 -7.08 17.82
C SER A 115 36.92 -7.61 17.16
N TYR A 116 35.89 -6.77 17.07
CA TYR A 116 34.63 -7.01 16.40
C TYR A 116 34.05 -5.70 15.83
N LEU A 117 32.95 -5.78 15.10
CA LEU A 117 32.28 -4.61 14.54
C LEU A 117 31.47 -3.91 15.63
N ASN A 118 31.79 -2.65 15.91
CA ASN A 118 31.16 -1.88 16.99
C ASN A 118 29.98 -1.04 16.48
N SER A 119 30.14 -0.38 15.35
CA SER A 119 29.08 0.40 14.69
C SER A 119 29.23 0.38 13.17
N ILE A 120 28.12 0.54 12.47
CA ILE A 120 28.06 0.61 11.00
C ILE A 120 26.96 1.59 10.58
N ASN A 121 27.29 2.43 9.61
CA ASN A 121 26.43 3.41 8.96
C ASN A 121 26.66 3.34 7.44
N VAL A 122 25.82 4.05 6.68
CA VAL A 122 25.75 3.90 5.23
C VAL A 122 25.87 5.25 4.50
N HIS A 123 26.50 5.23 3.33
CA HIS A 123 26.48 6.33 2.37
C HIS A 123 25.46 6.03 1.26
N TYR A 124 24.66 7.03 0.90
CA TYR A 124 23.67 6.92 -0.16
C TYR A 124 24.18 7.50 -1.49
N ALA A 125 23.85 6.83 -2.60
CA ALA A 125 24.05 7.33 -3.96
C ALA A 125 22.77 7.15 -4.80
N PRO A 126 22.60 7.86 -5.94
CA PRO A 126 21.51 7.58 -6.88
C PRO A 126 21.54 6.14 -7.38
N VAL A 127 20.37 5.56 -7.70
CA VAL A 127 20.26 4.21 -8.26
C VAL A 127 20.99 4.14 -9.61
N PRO A 128 21.78 3.07 -9.90
CA PRO A 128 22.50 2.96 -11.16
C PRO A 128 21.51 2.86 -12.34
N THR A 129 21.59 3.78 -13.30
CA THR A 129 20.84 3.69 -14.55
C THR A 129 21.58 2.74 -15.50
N GLY A 130 21.04 1.53 -15.69
CA GLY A 130 21.72 0.44 -16.39
C GLY A 130 22.16 0.78 -17.82
N THR A 131 23.44 0.59 -18.12
CA THR A 131 23.93 0.29 -19.48
C THR A 131 24.17 -1.22 -19.53
N GLY A 132 23.23 -1.94 -20.12
CA GLY A 132 23.26 -3.39 -20.20
C GLY A 132 24.34 -3.90 -21.15
N THR A 133 25.17 -4.82 -20.67
CA THR A 133 25.83 -5.86 -21.49
C THR A 133 25.91 -7.14 -20.64
N GLY A 134 24.80 -7.88 -20.57
CA GLY A 134 24.75 -9.16 -19.88
C GLY A 134 25.50 -10.24 -20.67
N THR A 135 26.53 -10.82 -20.07
CA THR A 135 27.14 -12.08 -20.51
C THR A 135 26.86 -13.09 -19.40
N SER A 136 25.97 -14.06 -19.62
CA SER A 136 25.72 -15.13 -18.66
C SER A 136 26.63 -16.32 -18.97
N THR A 137 27.56 -16.62 -18.06
CA THR A 137 28.30 -17.89 -18.02
C THR A 137 27.59 -18.84 -17.06
N GLY A 138 26.97 -19.90 -17.58
CA GLY A 138 26.47 -21.00 -16.77
C GLY A 138 27.57 -22.04 -16.55
N SER A 139 27.88 -22.36 -15.29
CA SER A 139 28.70 -23.51 -14.90
C SER A 139 27.80 -24.50 -14.19
N GLY A 140 27.57 -25.67 -14.80
CA GLY A 140 26.88 -26.79 -14.16
C GLY A 140 27.89 -27.85 -13.72
N THR A 141 27.80 -28.31 -12.46
CA THR A 141 28.48 -29.50 -11.98
C THR A 141 27.47 -30.64 -11.85
N GLY A 142 27.64 -31.71 -12.62
CA GLY A 142 26.91 -32.97 -12.45
C GLY A 142 27.76 -33.99 -11.71
N THR A 143 27.18 -34.65 -10.69
CA THR A 143 27.75 -35.85 -10.06
C THR A 143 26.96 -37.06 -10.53
N GLU A 144 27.58 -37.92 -11.33
CA GLU A 144 27.08 -39.27 -11.58
C GLU A 144 27.53 -40.19 -10.46
N SER A 145 26.58 -40.96 -9.90
CA SER A 145 26.88 -42.07 -9.00
C SER A 145 26.82 -43.37 -9.80
N GLY A 146 27.95 -43.75 -10.39
CA GLY A 146 28.20 -45.11 -10.86
C GLY A 146 28.79 -45.94 -9.73
N THR A 147 28.40 -47.22 -9.64
CA THR A 147 29.16 -48.20 -8.85
C THR A 147 30.40 -48.58 -9.67
N ASP A 148 31.56 -48.41 -9.03
CA ASP A 148 32.94 -48.54 -9.50
C ASP A 148 33.51 -47.44 -10.43
N GLY A 149 34.41 -46.64 -9.85
CA GLY A 149 35.46 -45.90 -10.56
C GLY A 149 35.20 -44.41 -10.81
N SER A 150 35.95 -43.55 -10.14
CA SER A 150 35.90 -42.08 -10.21
C SER A 150 36.74 -41.52 -11.37
N GLU A 151 36.13 -40.88 -12.37
CA GLU A 151 36.76 -39.81 -13.18
C GLU A 151 35.75 -38.71 -13.54
N THR A 152 36.11 -37.45 -13.27
CA THR A 152 35.32 -36.24 -13.55
C THR A 152 35.78 -35.57 -14.84
N GLY A 153 34.90 -35.40 -15.83
CA GLY A 153 35.16 -34.59 -17.03
C GLY A 153 34.29 -33.34 -17.09
N THR A 154 34.87 -32.17 -17.40
CA THR A 154 34.16 -30.90 -17.59
C THR A 154 34.10 -30.53 -19.08
N GLY A 155 32.90 -30.15 -19.57
CA GLY A 155 32.71 -29.62 -20.92
C GLY A 155 31.92 -28.32 -20.87
N THR A 156 32.38 -27.29 -21.59
CA THR A 156 31.73 -25.98 -21.73
C THR A 156 31.14 -25.82 -23.13
N GLY A 157 29.90 -25.35 -23.21
CA GLY A 157 29.25 -24.95 -24.46
C GLY A 157 28.57 -23.58 -24.30
N THR A 158 28.77 -22.70 -25.28
CA THR A 158 28.19 -21.36 -25.36
C THR A 158 27.13 -21.30 -26.46
N SER A 159 25.97 -20.70 -26.16
CA SER A 159 24.96 -20.35 -27.18
C SER A 159 24.43 -18.94 -26.96
N THR A 160 24.35 -18.16 -28.04
CA THR A 160 23.82 -16.79 -28.09
C THR A 160 22.47 -16.77 -28.82
N GLY A 161 21.44 -16.15 -28.25
CA GLY A 161 20.15 -15.92 -28.92
C GLY A 161 19.36 -14.76 -28.29
N SER A 162 18.76 -13.93 -29.15
CA SER A 162 17.95 -12.74 -28.86
C SER A 162 16.55 -12.92 -29.46
N GLY A 163 15.51 -12.55 -28.71
CA GLY A 163 14.18 -12.28 -29.27
C GLY A 163 13.10 -13.35 -29.03
N THR A 164 11.90 -12.86 -28.72
CA THR A 164 10.63 -13.57 -28.46
C THR A 164 10.11 -14.34 -29.68
N GLY A 165 9.88 -15.65 -29.52
CA GLY A 165 9.15 -16.47 -30.49
C GLY A 165 8.81 -17.85 -29.92
N THR A 166 7.55 -18.27 -30.06
CA THR A 166 7.12 -19.66 -29.87
C THR A 166 7.66 -20.52 -31.02
N GLU A 167 8.58 -21.44 -30.74
CA GLU A 167 8.93 -22.52 -31.67
C GLU A 167 9.09 -23.86 -30.96
N LEU A 168 8.50 -24.88 -31.60
CA LEU A 168 8.74 -26.31 -31.39
C LEU A 168 10.08 -26.69 -32.03
N GLY A 169 11.01 -27.22 -31.24
CA GLY A 169 12.31 -27.71 -31.71
C GLY A 169 12.53 -29.19 -31.36
N SER A 170 12.72 -30.01 -32.38
CA SER A 170 12.95 -31.46 -32.34
C SER A 170 14.34 -31.84 -31.84
N GLY A 171 14.44 -32.83 -30.93
CA GLY A 171 15.69 -33.49 -30.57
C GLY A 171 16.01 -34.68 -31.48
N THR A 172 17.28 -34.82 -31.89
CA THR A 172 17.82 -36.05 -32.46
C THR A 172 18.75 -36.71 -31.45
N GLY A 173 18.27 -37.73 -30.75
CA GLY A 173 19.08 -38.67 -29.99
C GLY A 173 19.19 -40.00 -30.73
N THR A 174 20.40 -40.51 -30.94
CA THR A 174 20.63 -41.85 -31.48
C THR A 174 20.80 -42.87 -30.36
N GLY A 175 19.85 -43.81 -30.27
CA GLY A 175 20.11 -45.20 -29.88
C GLY A 175 19.88 -45.57 -28.42
N GLY A 176 18.94 -46.50 -28.18
CA GLY A 176 18.83 -47.25 -26.93
C GLY A 176 17.42 -47.74 -26.61
N SER A 177 17.06 -48.90 -27.14
CA SER A 177 15.75 -49.56 -27.07
C SER A 177 15.45 -50.19 -25.70
N GLY A 178 14.22 -50.05 -25.18
CA GLY A 178 13.68 -50.93 -24.12
C GLY A 178 12.59 -50.27 -23.25
N PRO A 179 11.45 -50.94 -22.95
CA PRO A 179 10.30 -50.32 -22.29
C PRO A 179 10.46 -50.36 -20.76
N GLY A 180 10.24 -49.24 -20.09
CA GLY A 180 10.23 -49.15 -18.63
C GLY A 180 9.17 -48.17 -18.16
N SER A 181 8.09 -48.68 -17.57
CA SER A 181 7.10 -47.88 -16.85
C SER A 181 7.64 -47.49 -15.48
N GLY A 182 7.71 -46.20 -15.18
CA GLY A 182 8.07 -45.68 -13.86
C GLY A 182 7.28 -44.41 -13.55
N THR A 183 6.37 -44.51 -12.59
CA THR A 183 5.63 -43.39 -12.00
C THR A 183 6.56 -42.54 -11.13
N GLY A 184 6.80 -41.30 -11.54
CA GLY A 184 7.57 -40.31 -10.80
C GLY A 184 6.76 -39.02 -10.64
N THR A 185 6.55 -38.64 -9.39
CA THR A 185 5.75 -37.51 -8.91
C THR A 185 6.32 -36.18 -9.42
N SER A 186 5.55 -35.47 -10.26
CA SER A 186 5.86 -34.10 -10.64
C SER A 186 5.63 -33.17 -9.44
N THR A 187 6.69 -32.59 -8.90
CA THR A 187 6.57 -31.29 -8.22
C THR A 187 6.48 -30.24 -9.32
N ASN A 188 5.24 -29.97 -9.75
CA ASN A 188 4.92 -28.77 -10.51
C ASN A 188 5.26 -27.55 -9.64
N THR A 189 6.43 -26.96 -9.84
CA THR A 189 6.58 -25.51 -9.64
C THR A 189 5.92 -24.84 -10.83
N GLY A 190 4.59 -24.82 -10.79
CA GLY A 190 3.83 -23.92 -11.62
C GLY A 190 4.27 -22.50 -11.28
N SER A 191 4.96 -21.86 -12.23
CA SER A 191 5.03 -20.41 -12.33
C SER A 191 3.59 -19.92 -12.51
N GLY A 192 2.92 -19.68 -11.38
CA GLY A 192 1.73 -18.88 -11.34
C GLY A 192 2.13 -17.44 -11.66
N SER A 193 1.53 -16.91 -12.72
CA SER A 193 1.53 -15.49 -13.08
C SER A 193 1.32 -14.64 -11.82
N GLY A 194 2.39 -14.13 -11.23
CA GLY A 194 2.35 -13.45 -9.93
C GLY A 194 1.44 -12.24 -9.99
N SER A 195 0.30 -12.32 -9.30
CA SER A 195 -0.46 -11.16 -8.87
C SER A 195 0.51 -10.25 -8.10
N GLY A 196 0.41 -8.93 -8.26
CA GLY A 196 1.31 -7.95 -7.63
C GLY A 196 1.16 -7.83 -6.10
N ALA A 197 0.95 -8.94 -5.41
CA ALA A 197 0.83 -9.05 -3.96
C ALA A 197 2.21 -9.14 -3.30
N GLU A 198 2.42 -8.32 -2.28
CA GLU A 198 3.58 -8.37 -1.41
C GLU A 198 3.41 -9.48 -0.37
N LYS A 199 4.41 -10.35 -0.23
CA LYS A 199 4.41 -11.44 0.76
C LYS A 199 5.27 -11.02 1.95
N LEU A 200 4.69 -10.95 3.15
CA LEU A 200 5.48 -10.85 4.39
C LEU A 200 5.77 -12.24 4.94
N ASP A 201 7.01 -12.44 5.39
CA ASP A 201 7.47 -13.70 5.96
C ASP A 201 6.68 -14.08 7.23
N ALA A 202 6.47 -15.39 7.39
CA ALA A 202 5.74 -15.92 8.52
C ALA A 202 6.47 -15.68 9.85
N GLN A 203 5.75 -15.17 10.83
CA GLN A 203 6.24 -14.90 12.18
C GLN A 203 5.90 -16.07 13.10
N GLY A 204 6.86 -16.54 13.88
CA GLY A 204 6.75 -17.71 14.74
C GLY A 204 7.72 -18.83 14.37
N GLY A 205 7.36 -20.06 14.71
CA GLY A 205 8.14 -21.27 14.46
C GLY A 205 8.02 -21.84 13.05
N THR A 206 9.04 -22.60 12.64
CA THR A 206 9.03 -23.45 11.44
C THR A 206 8.62 -24.90 11.74
N GLY A 207 8.05 -25.15 12.93
CA GLY A 207 7.59 -26.47 13.33
C GLY A 207 6.38 -26.94 12.51
N GLY A 208 6.35 -28.22 12.13
CA GLY A 208 5.24 -28.82 11.40
C GLY A 208 5.35 -28.77 9.88
N THR A 209 4.21 -28.78 9.20
CA THR A 209 4.11 -28.72 7.75
C THR A 209 3.87 -27.28 7.29
N VAL A 210 4.54 -26.90 6.20
CA VAL A 210 4.28 -25.63 5.51
C VAL A 210 2.89 -25.64 4.89
N TRP A 211 2.22 -24.50 4.94
CA TRP A 211 0.93 -24.27 4.29
C TRP A 211 0.91 -22.87 3.67
N ASP A 212 0.17 -22.73 2.58
CA ASP A 212 0.07 -21.48 1.82
C ASP A 212 -1.28 -21.47 1.10
N ASP A 213 -2.18 -20.58 1.51
CA ASP A 213 -3.49 -20.43 0.87
C ASP A 213 -3.40 -19.61 -0.44
N GLY A 214 -2.23 -19.04 -0.75
CA GLY A 214 -1.98 -18.28 -1.96
C GLY A 214 -2.37 -16.79 -1.87
N SER A 215 -2.02 -16.06 -2.93
CA SER A 215 -2.18 -14.59 -3.05
C SER A 215 -3.19 -14.17 -4.12
N ASP A 216 -4.06 -15.09 -4.53
CA ASP A 216 -5.00 -14.91 -5.65
C ASP A 216 -6.45 -14.85 -5.15
N HIS A 217 -6.66 -13.98 -4.16
CA HIS A 217 -7.95 -13.69 -3.54
C HIS A 217 -8.20 -12.18 -3.52
N ASP A 218 -9.46 -11.77 -3.52
CA ASP A 218 -9.86 -10.36 -3.39
C ASP A 218 -9.84 -9.89 -1.93
N GLY A 219 -10.04 -10.80 -0.97
CA GLY A 219 -10.07 -10.50 0.46
C GLY A 219 -10.48 -11.68 1.34
N VAL A 220 -10.35 -11.49 2.65
CA VAL A 220 -10.75 -12.46 3.69
C VAL A 220 -12.15 -12.11 4.18
N THR A 221 -13.05 -13.08 4.27
CA THR A 221 -14.46 -12.87 4.70
C THR A 221 -14.76 -13.46 6.07
N LYS A 222 -14.05 -14.52 6.46
CA LYS A 222 -14.25 -15.13 7.77
C LYS A 222 -12.99 -15.81 8.25
N ILE A 223 -12.71 -15.70 9.55
CA ILE A 223 -11.57 -16.34 10.21
C ILE A 223 -12.13 -17.24 11.29
N TYR A 224 -11.68 -18.48 11.34
CA TYR A 224 -11.97 -19.42 12.41
C TYR A 224 -10.69 -19.67 13.19
N ILE A 225 -10.77 -19.55 14.51
CA ILE A 225 -9.65 -19.73 15.42
C ILE A 225 -10.09 -20.74 16.47
N ARG A 226 -9.23 -21.72 16.77
CA ARG A 226 -9.41 -22.58 17.94
C ARG A 226 -8.29 -22.38 18.93
N GLN A 227 -8.68 -22.06 20.16
CA GLN A 227 -7.77 -21.89 21.28
C GLN A 227 -7.68 -23.19 22.06
N GLY A 228 -6.45 -23.63 22.35
CA GLY A 228 -6.15 -24.82 23.14
C GLY A 228 -5.36 -24.49 24.40
N ALA A 229 -5.07 -25.52 25.19
CA ALA A 229 -4.33 -25.39 26.45
C ALA A 229 -2.84 -25.00 26.29
N LEU A 230 -2.31 -25.02 25.07
CA LEU A 230 -0.90 -24.78 24.73
C LEU A 230 -0.74 -23.74 23.62
N GLY A 231 -1.78 -22.93 23.38
CA GLY A 231 -1.81 -21.88 22.35
C GLY A 231 -2.91 -22.09 21.32
N ILE A 232 -2.73 -21.49 20.14
CA ILE A 232 -3.67 -21.59 19.02
C ILE A 232 -3.52 -22.95 18.34
N GLN A 233 -4.58 -23.77 18.36
CA GLN A 233 -4.59 -25.11 17.79
C GLN A 233 -4.70 -25.11 16.27
N TYR A 234 -5.66 -24.33 15.75
CA TYR A 234 -5.79 -24.15 14.31
C TYR A 234 -6.31 -22.76 13.97
N VAL A 235 -6.01 -22.36 12.73
CA VAL A 235 -6.71 -21.28 12.03
C VAL A 235 -7.26 -21.78 10.71
N LYS A 236 -8.35 -21.18 10.26
CA LYS A 236 -8.94 -21.39 8.94
C LYS A 236 -9.48 -20.06 8.44
N PHE A 237 -9.36 -19.83 7.15
CA PHE A 237 -9.81 -18.60 6.51
C PHE A 237 -10.80 -18.93 5.40
N ASP A 238 -11.92 -18.20 5.34
CA ASP A 238 -12.74 -18.13 4.14
C ASP A 238 -12.38 -16.83 3.40
N TYR A 239 -12.26 -16.93 2.09
CA TYR A 239 -11.88 -15.86 1.17
C TYR A 239 -13.00 -15.56 0.17
N VAL A 240 -12.81 -14.51 -0.60
CA VAL A 240 -13.62 -14.20 -1.78
C VAL A 240 -12.73 -13.94 -2.98
N LYS A 241 -13.14 -14.41 -4.16
CA LYS A 241 -12.46 -14.12 -5.44
C LYS A 241 -13.49 -13.94 -6.54
N ALA A 242 -13.42 -12.84 -7.27
CA ALA A 242 -14.41 -12.44 -8.27
C ALA A 242 -15.86 -12.53 -7.74
N GLY A 243 -16.06 -12.16 -6.48
CA GLY A 243 -17.35 -12.25 -5.79
C GLY A 243 -17.82 -13.66 -5.39
N GLN A 244 -17.03 -14.70 -5.66
CA GLN A 244 -17.34 -16.07 -5.25
C GLN A 244 -16.67 -16.41 -3.91
N PRO A 245 -17.39 -16.99 -2.93
CA PRO A 245 -16.80 -17.41 -1.67
C PRO A 245 -15.91 -18.64 -1.88
N ILE A 246 -14.74 -18.64 -1.24
CA ILE A 246 -13.76 -19.73 -1.26
C ILE A 246 -13.52 -20.14 0.19
N THR A 247 -13.81 -21.39 0.53
CA THR A 247 -13.49 -21.94 1.85
C THR A 247 -12.05 -22.44 1.87
N GLY A 248 -11.21 -21.86 2.71
CA GLY A 248 -9.82 -22.26 2.87
C GLY A 248 -9.65 -23.54 3.69
N ALA A 249 -8.42 -24.06 3.68
CA ALA A 249 -8.07 -25.25 4.44
C ALA A 249 -7.90 -24.91 5.94
N MET A 250 -8.00 -25.94 6.78
CA MET A 250 -7.70 -25.83 8.20
C MET A 250 -6.21 -26.06 8.44
N HIS A 251 -5.55 -25.13 9.11
CA HIS A 251 -4.11 -25.17 9.37
C HIS A 251 -3.86 -25.39 10.86
N GLY A 252 -3.44 -26.61 11.20
CA GLY A 252 -3.34 -27.11 12.57
C GLY A 252 -4.20 -28.37 12.78
N VAL A 253 -4.41 -28.78 14.03
CA VAL A 253 -5.23 -29.95 14.35
C VAL A 253 -6.26 -29.59 15.41
N GLN A 254 -7.50 -30.08 15.24
CA GLN A 254 -8.53 -29.94 16.24
C GLN A 254 -8.29 -30.92 17.40
N GLY A 255 -7.84 -30.40 18.53
CA GLY A 255 -7.67 -31.18 19.77
C GLY A 255 -9.00 -31.43 20.49
N SER A 256 -9.02 -32.46 21.36
CA SER A 256 -10.20 -32.86 22.14
C SER A 256 -10.62 -31.88 23.25
N ARG A 257 -9.80 -30.87 23.55
CA ARG A 257 -10.13 -29.74 24.45
C ARG A 257 -9.74 -28.41 23.79
N GLY A 258 -10.64 -27.43 23.82
CA GLY A 258 -10.43 -26.10 23.24
C GLY A 258 -11.75 -25.36 22.96
N SER A 259 -11.66 -24.05 22.69
CA SER A 259 -12.79 -23.18 22.33
C SER A 259 -12.64 -22.66 20.91
N ASP A 260 -13.73 -22.77 20.13
CA ASP A 260 -13.81 -22.22 18.78
C ASP A 260 -14.31 -20.78 18.83
N LYS A 261 -13.68 -19.93 18.02
CA LYS A 261 -13.97 -18.51 17.87
C LYS A 261 -13.99 -18.19 16.39
N ASP A 262 -14.78 -17.20 16.01
CA ASP A 262 -14.82 -16.71 14.65
C ASP A 262 -14.84 -15.19 14.58
N VAL A 263 -14.19 -14.67 13.53
CA VAL A 263 -14.19 -13.26 13.15
C VAL A 263 -14.84 -13.17 11.78
N VAL A 264 -15.96 -12.46 11.69
CA VAL A 264 -16.64 -12.19 10.42
C VAL A 264 -16.18 -10.84 9.91
N ILE A 265 -15.75 -10.79 8.65
CA ILE A 265 -15.29 -9.57 7.98
C ILE A 265 -16.31 -9.25 6.88
N ILE A 266 -16.98 -8.10 7.00
CA ILE A 266 -18.03 -7.67 6.06
C ILE A 266 -17.41 -7.10 4.77
N HIS A 267 -16.96 -7.98 3.87
CA HIS A 267 -16.42 -7.61 2.56
C HIS A 267 -17.50 -6.99 1.64
N PRO A 268 -17.17 -6.00 0.78
CA PRO A 268 -15.85 -5.40 0.56
C PRO A 268 -15.51 -4.24 1.50
N ASP A 269 -16.50 -3.72 2.24
CA ASP A 269 -16.35 -2.49 3.02
C ASP A 269 -15.45 -2.68 4.25
N GLU A 270 -15.39 -3.90 4.78
CA GLU A 270 -14.47 -4.32 5.82
C GLU A 270 -13.42 -5.27 5.23
N TYR A 271 -12.16 -5.02 5.57
CA TYR A 271 -11.01 -5.81 5.14
C TYR A 271 -9.93 -5.80 6.20
N LEU A 272 -9.12 -6.86 6.21
CA LEU A 272 -8.07 -7.03 7.19
C LEU A 272 -6.85 -6.17 6.85
N ILE A 273 -6.32 -5.44 7.84
CA ILE A 273 -5.17 -4.53 7.68
C ILE A 273 -3.95 -4.95 8.49
N SER A 274 -4.17 -5.63 9.62
CA SER A 274 -3.08 -6.11 10.47
C SER A 274 -3.46 -7.40 11.18
N VAL A 275 -2.44 -8.21 11.45
CA VAL A 275 -2.50 -9.31 12.41
C VAL A 275 -1.42 -9.07 13.46
N ASN A 276 -1.84 -8.95 14.71
CA ASN A 276 -0.94 -8.87 15.84
C ASN A 276 -0.95 -10.22 16.52
N GLY A 277 0.18 -10.64 17.08
CA GLY A 277 0.22 -11.88 17.83
C GLY A 277 1.54 -12.05 18.57
N TRP A 278 1.66 -13.16 19.27
CA TRP A 278 2.90 -13.53 19.93
C TRP A 278 3.05 -15.04 20.03
N TYR A 279 4.29 -15.48 20.13
CA TYR A 279 4.66 -16.88 20.31
C TYR A 279 5.68 -17.04 21.43
N ASP A 280 5.63 -18.17 22.11
CA ASP A 280 6.53 -18.49 23.22
C ASP A 280 7.79 -19.23 22.74
N SER A 281 8.65 -19.60 23.69
CA SER A 281 9.85 -20.40 23.43
C SER A 281 9.55 -21.80 22.85
N SER A 282 8.30 -22.28 22.95
CA SER A 282 7.82 -23.48 22.27
C SER A 282 7.60 -23.29 20.76
N ASN A 283 7.77 -22.07 20.24
CA ASN A 283 7.54 -21.69 18.85
C ASN A 283 6.12 -22.00 18.36
N VAL A 284 5.13 -21.84 19.25
CA VAL A 284 3.71 -21.96 18.97
C VAL A 284 3.06 -20.60 19.16
N ILE A 285 2.15 -20.21 18.27
CA ILE A 285 1.39 -18.97 18.42
C ILE A 285 0.50 -19.10 19.66
N GLN A 286 0.74 -18.26 20.66
CA GLN A 286 0.01 -18.28 21.93
C GLN A 286 -1.15 -17.29 21.93
N GLY A 287 -0.96 -16.11 21.31
CA GLY A 287 -1.97 -15.08 21.18
C GLY A 287 -2.04 -14.53 19.74
N ILE A 288 -3.24 -14.25 19.26
CA ILE A 288 -3.46 -13.64 17.95
C ILE A 288 -4.68 -12.71 17.97
N GLN A 289 -4.54 -11.55 17.33
CA GLN A 289 -5.57 -10.53 17.21
C GLN A 289 -5.61 -10.03 15.77
N PHE A 290 -6.82 -9.86 15.24
CA PHE A 290 -7.06 -9.42 13.88
C PHE A 290 -7.60 -8.00 13.89
N LYS A 291 -6.97 -7.11 13.12
CA LYS A 291 -7.42 -5.71 12.96
C LYS A 291 -7.90 -5.49 11.54
N THR A 292 -9.13 -5.00 11.40
CA THR A 292 -9.72 -4.55 10.14
C THR A 292 -9.67 -3.02 10.04
N ASN A 293 -10.07 -2.48 8.90
CA ASN A 293 -10.28 -1.03 8.73
C ASN A 293 -11.49 -0.48 9.52
N LYS A 294 -12.31 -1.32 10.16
CA LYS A 294 -13.49 -0.90 10.93
C LYS A 294 -13.42 -1.28 12.40
N THR A 295 -12.90 -2.46 12.70
CA THR A 295 -12.95 -3.06 14.02
C THR A 295 -11.63 -3.78 14.33
N THR A 296 -11.37 -3.97 15.62
CA THR A 296 -10.30 -4.85 16.11
C THR A 296 -10.97 -6.00 16.85
N SER A 297 -10.58 -7.23 16.55
CA SER A 297 -11.10 -8.40 17.26
C SER A 297 -10.66 -8.41 18.72
N GLU A 298 -11.32 -9.23 19.55
CA GLU A 298 -10.75 -9.62 20.84
C GLU A 298 -9.37 -10.30 20.63
N ASN A 299 -8.53 -10.29 21.67
CA ASN A 299 -7.30 -11.07 21.64
C ASN A 299 -7.64 -12.54 21.82
N PHE A 300 -7.24 -13.38 20.87
CA PHE A 300 -7.49 -14.80 20.95
C PHE A 300 -6.27 -15.52 21.50
N GLY A 301 -6.46 -16.39 22.50
CA GLY A 301 -5.41 -17.23 23.08
C GLY A 301 -5.02 -16.71 24.45
N TYR A 302 -3.72 -16.75 24.76
CA TYR A 302 -3.17 -16.28 26.03
C TYR A 302 -2.75 -14.81 25.93
N GLU A 303 -2.90 -14.09 27.04
CA GLU A 303 -2.26 -12.80 27.23
C GLU A 303 -0.74 -12.98 27.26
N LEU A 304 -0.01 -11.99 26.76
CA LEU A 304 1.45 -12.02 26.75
C LEU A 304 1.97 -12.21 28.18
N ASP A 305 2.75 -13.27 28.38
CA ASP A 305 3.41 -13.57 29.65
C ASP A 305 4.91 -13.83 29.40
N GLY A 306 5.76 -13.29 30.27
CA GLY A 306 7.19 -13.62 30.34
C GLY A 306 7.99 -13.51 29.04
N ASP A 307 8.39 -14.68 28.51
CA ASP A 307 9.37 -14.90 27.43
C ASP A 307 8.78 -14.88 26.01
N GLY A 308 7.55 -14.41 25.85
CA GLY A 308 6.86 -14.30 24.56
C GLY A 308 7.49 -13.27 23.61
N THR A 309 7.54 -13.60 22.32
CA THR A 309 7.92 -12.67 21.24
C THR A 309 6.69 -12.18 20.50
N GLU A 310 6.42 -10.87 20.59
CA GLU A 310 5.36 -10.22 19.84
C GLU A 310 5.73 -9.99 18.38
N PHE A 311 4.73 -9.99 17.51
CA PHE A 311 4.86 -9.65 16.10
C PHE A 311 3.62 -8.93 15.58
N THR A 312 3.85 -8.16 14.52
CA THR A 312 2.80 -7.46 13.79
C THR A 312 3.01 -7.70 12.30
N LEU A 313 1.99 -8.22 11.64
CA LEU A 313 1.91 -8.34 10.18
C LEU A 313 1.09 -7.17 9.65
N GLN A 314 1.76 -6.09 9.26
CA GLN A 314 1.12 -4.91 8.71
C GLN A 314 2.01 -4.30 7.62
N VAL A 315 1.38 -3.87 6.53
CA VAL A 315 2.02 -3.02 5.51
C VAL A 315 1.18 -1.77 5.34
N GLN A 316 1.82 -0.60 5.36
CA GLN A 316 1.13 0.68 5.19
C GLN A 316 0.39 0.74 3.84
N ASP A 317 -0.85 1.24 3.86
CA ASP A 317 -1.73 1.41 2.69
C ASP A 317 -2.10 0.12 1.93
N LYS A 318 -1.97 -1.05 2.58
CA LYS A 318 -2.32 -2.35 2.00
C LYS A 318 -3.33 -3.12 2.85
N LYS A 319 -4.09 -4.01 2.20
CA LYS A 319 -4.96 -4.98 2.86
C LYS A 319 -4.40 -6.39 2.73
N ILE A 320 -4.73 -7.25 3.69
CA ILE A 320 -4.39 -8.68 3.67
C ILE A 320 -5.42 -9.44 2.84
N ILE A 321 -4.94 -10.26 1.91
CA ILE A 321 -5.77 -11.07 1.01
C ILE A 321 -5.50 -12.58 1.13
N GLY A 322 -4.44 -12.98 1.79
CA GLY A 322 -4.03 -14.38 1.89
C GLY A 322 -3.11 -14.62 3.06
N PHE A 323 -2.96 -15.89 3.43
CA PHE A 323 -2.11 -16.31 4.54
C PHE A 323 -1.23 -17.50 4.15
N HIS A 324 -0.08 -17.61 4.80
CA HIS A 324 0.83 -18.74 4.69
C HIS A 324 1.54 -18.94 6.04
N GLY A 325 2.18 -20.08 6.25
CA GLY A 325 2.91 -20.33 7.48
C GLY A 325 3.28 -21.79 7.70
N PHE A 326 3.47 -22.14 8.96
CA PHE A 326 3.73 -23.51 9.39
C PHE A 326 2.73 -23.92 10.48
N ALA A 327 2.25 -25.15 10.40
CA ALA A 327 1.36 -25.71 11.40
C ALA A 327 1.66 -27.20 11.61
N SER A 328 1.57 -27.62 12.86
CA SER A 328 1.64 -29.02 13.28
C SER A 328 0.34 -29.40 13.98
N ASN A 329 0.41 -29.84 15.24
CA ASN A 329 -0.76 -29.99 16.10
C ASN A 329 -1.29 -28.62 16.60
N HIS A 330 -0.50 -27.55 16.42
CA HIS A 330 -0.82 -26.17 16.73
C HIS A 330 -0.37 -25.26 15.58
N LEU A 331 -0.82 -24.01 15.58
CA LEU A 331 -0.31 -22.99 14.69
C LEU A 331 1.10 -22.58 15.14
N ASN A 332 2.10 -22.83 14.31
CA ASN A 332 3.49 -22.53 14.64
C ASN A 332 3.91 -21.15 14.14
N SER A 333 3.48 -20.77 12.95
CA SER A 333 3.71 -19.43 12.40
C SER A 333 2.61 -19.00 11.44
N ILE A 334 2.51 -17.69 11.27
CA ILE A 334 1.60 -17.06 10.32
C ILE A 334 2.30 -15.90 9.61
N GLY A 335 2.13 -15.84 8.30
CA GLY A 335 2.53 -14.78 7.40
C GLY A 335 1.36 -14.40 6.51
N ALA A 336 1.46 -13.26 5.84
CA ALA A 336 0.34 -12.68 5.10
C ALA A 336 0.75 -12.15 3.72
N TYR A 337 -0.21 -12.21 2.80
CA TYR A 337 -0.12 -11.57 1.49
C TYR A 337 -0.89 -10.26 1.50
N PHE A 338 -0.22 -9.19 1.05
CA PHE A 338 -0.70 -7.83 1.05
C PHE A 338 -0.87 -7.33 -0.39
N VAL A 339 -1.97 -6.66 -0.67
CA VAL A 339 -2.12 -5.88 -1.89
C VAL A 339 -2.42 -4.44 -1.53
N PRO A 340 -1.95 -3.46 -2.33
CA PRO A 340 -2.43 -2.09 -2.24
C PRO A 340 -3.95 -2.08 -2.14
N LEU A 341 -4.47 -1.14 -1.36
CA LEU A 341 -5.88 -0.80 -1.41
C LEU A 341 -6.19 -0.29 -2.82
N VAL A 342 -6.48 -1.21 -3.75
CA VAL A 342 -7.27 -0.87 -4.92
C VAL A 342 -8.57 -0.36 -4.36
N THR A 343 -8.81 0.93 -4.54
CA THR A 343 -10.10 1.57 -4.29
C THR A 343 -11.11 0.88 -5.20
N THR A 344 -11.62 -0.28 -4.80
CA THR A 344 -12.96 -0.70 -5.21
C THR A 344 -13.89 0.23 -4.46
N THR A 345 -13.94 1.47 -4.92
CA THR A 345 -14.94 2.44 -4.52
C THR A 345 -16.28 1.70 -4.63
N PRO A 346 -17.14 1.70 -3.59
CA PRO A 346 -18.54 1.36 -3.78
C PRO A 346 -19.09 2.38 -4.78
N SER A 347 -19.05 2.03 -6.06
CA SER A 347 -19.53 2.85 -7.15
C SER A 347 -21.03 2.93 -6.96
N VAL A 348 -21.54 4.12 -6.64
CA VAL A 348 -22.85 4.51 -7.18
C VAL A 348 -22.77 4.15 -8.67
N PRO A 349 -23.67 3.29 -9.20
CA PRO A 349 -23.55 2.82 -10.56
C PRO A 349 -23.43 4.02 -11.50
N PRO A 350 -22.42 4.06 -12.37
CA PRO A 350 -22.13 5.24 -13.18
C PRO A 350 -23.32 5.50 -14.11
N LYS A 351 -23.75 6.75 -14.14
CA LYS A 351 -24.89 7.17 -14.95
C LYS A 351 -24.48 7.16 -16.42
N LYS A 352 -25.12 6.30 -17.21
CA LYS A 352 -24.88 6.20 -18.65
C LYS A 352 -25.70 7.25 -19.40
N LEU A 353 -25.06 8.24 -20.02
CA LEU A 353 -25.72 9.16 -20.95
C LEU A 353 -25.94 8.47 -22.31
N LYS A 354 -27.04 8.81 -22.98
CA LYS A 354 -27.34 8.30 -24.32
C LYS A 354 -26.25 8.71 -25.30
N ALA A 355 -25.91 7.83 -26.24
CA ALA A 355 -25.02 8.17 -27.35
C ALA A 355 -25.73 9.09 -28.35
N GLU A 356 -25.07 10.18 -28.71
CA GLU A 356 -25.54 11.18 -29.67
C GLU A 356 -24.81 11.00 -31.00
N GLY A 357 -25.57 10.92 -32.11
CA GLY A 357 -25.04 10.68 -33.44
C GLY A 357 -25.89 9.74 -34.30
N GLY A 358 -25.27 9.13 -35.30
CA GLY A 358 -25.89 8.18 -36.24
C GLY A 358 -25.78 6.71 -35.84
N GLU A 359 -26.33 5.85 -36.70
CA GLU A 359 -26.28 4.40 -36.55
C GLU A 359 -24.92 3.81 -36.97
N GLY A 360 -24.53 2.70 -36.34
CA GLY A 360 -23.26 2.02 -36.55
C GLY A 360 -23.11 0.84 -35.57
N THR A 361 -21.95 0.16 -35.62
CA THR A 361 -21.63 -0.97 -34.73
C THR A 361 -21.42 -0.47 -33.31
N VAL A 362 -22.13 -1.05 -32.35
CA VAL A 362 -22.07 -0.64 -30.95
C VAL A 362 -20.70 -0.99 -30.35
N TRP A 363 -20.13 -0.06 -29.60
CA TRP A 363 -18.96 -0.27 -28.77
C TRP A 363 -19.17 0.37 -27.40
N ASP A 364 -18.53 -0.19 -26.39
CA ASP A 364 -18.68 0.22 -25.00
C ASP A 364 -17.38 -0.09 -24.26
N ASP A 365 -16.67 0.94 -23.81
CA ASP A 365 -15.44 0.75 -23.02
C ASP A 365 -15.77 0.52 -21.53
N GLY A 366 -17.04 0.69 -21.14
CA GLY A 366 -17.47 0.63 -19.76
C GLY A 366 -17.10 1.90 -18.97
N SER A 367 -17.16 1.78 -17.64
CA SER A 367 -16.85 2.86 -16.71
C SER A 367 -15.55 2.58 -15.97
N HIS A 368 -14.73 3.60 -15.82
CA HIS A 368 -13.44 3.57 -15.14
C HIS A 368 -13.40 4.56 -13.96
N ASP A 369 -12.27 4.69 -13.26
CA ASP A 369 -12.16 5.70 -12.20
C ASP A 369 -11.93 7.11 -12.79
N ASN A 370 -11.06 7.23 -13.79
CA ASN A 370 -10.81 8.46 -14.55
C ASN A 370 -10.42 8.18 -16.00
N VAL A 371 -10.61 9.18 -16.86
CA VAL A 371 -9.97 9.25 -18.18
C VAL A 371 -8.58 9.86 -18.02
N LYS A 372 -7.57 9.27 -18.65
CA LYS A 372 -6.18 9.73 -18.62
C LYS A 372 -5.78 10.42 -19.91
N LYS A 373 -6.05 9.80 -21.05
CA LYS A 373 -5.75 10.37 -22.38
C LYS A 373 -6.91 10.18 -23.33
N VAL A 374 -7.07 11.15 -24.21
CA VAL A 374 -8.04 11.11 -25.30
C VAL A 374 -7.28 11.22 -26.61
N TYR A 375 -7.60 10.34 -27.55
CA TYR A 375 -7.08 10.35 -28.91
C TYR A 375 -8.25 10.44 -29.89
N ALA A 376 -8.19 11.39 -30.82
CA ALA A 376 -9.15 11.60 -31.88
C ALA A 376 -8.40 11.62 -33.23
N GLY A 377 -8.75 10.69 -34.11
CA GLY A 377 -8.29 10.63 -35.49
C GLY A 377 -9.24 11.41 -36.39
N GLN A 378 -8.73 12.44 -37.05
CA GLN A 378 -9.51 13.25 -37.98
C GLN A 378 -9.47 12.64 -39.38
N GLY A 379 -10.60 12.64 -40.09
CA GLY A 379 -10.69 12.22 -41.48
C GLY A 379 -11.40 13.24 -42.36
N ASP A 380 -11.48 12.93 -43.66
CA ASP A 380 -11.93 13.86 -44.71
C ASP A 380 -13.35 14.41 -44.49
N SER A 381 -14.17 13.74 -43.67
CA SER A 381 -15.56 14.10 -43.40
C SER A 381 -15.89 14.28 -41.91
N GLY A 382 -14.90 14.23 -41.00
CA GLY A 382 -15.17 14.37 -39.56
C GLY A 382 -14.20 13.62 -38.65
N VAL A 383 -14.74 13.06 -37.56
CA VAL A 383 -13.99 12.22 -36.62
C VAL A 383 -14.01 10.78 -37.13
N ALA A 384 -12.88 10.33 -37.67
CA ALA A 384 -12.73 9.01 -38.27
C ALA A 384 -12.47 7.92 -37.21
N ALA A 385 -11.71 8.24 -36.17
CA ALA A 385 -11.39 7.30 -35.11
C ALA A 385 -11.31 7.95 -33.72
N VAL A 386 -11.56 7.18 -32.66
CA VAL A 386 -11.28 7.59 -31.28
C VAL A 386 -10.63 6.45 -30.51
N MET A 387 -9.78 6.79 -29.56
CA MET A 387 -9.18 5.87 -28.59
C MET A 387 -9.02 6.60 -27.26
N PHE A 388 -9.20 5.90 -26.15
CA PHE A 388 -9.12 6.48 -24.82
C PHE A 388 -8.19 5.65 -23.94
N GLU A 389 -7.39 6.31 -23.12
CA GLU A 389 -6.72 5.66 -21.99
C GLU A 389 -7.43 6.06 -20.70
N TYR A 390 -7.68 5.08 -19.84
CA TYR A 390 -8.33 5.24 -18.55
C TYR A 390 -7.37 4.87 -17.42
N THR A 391 -7.72 5.25 -16.21
CA THR A 391 -7.08 4.77 -14.99
C THR A 391 -8.10 4.16 -14.06
N ASN A 392 -7.76 3.00 -13.50
CA ASN A 392 -8.46 2.36 -12.38
C ASN A 392 -7.46 2.22 -11.23
N GLY A 393 -7.56 3.07 -10.22
CA GLY A 393 -6.50 3.26 -9.22
C GLY A 393 -5.16 3.61 -9.87
N SER A 394 -4.14 2.78 -9.65
CA SER A 394 -2.80 2.92 -10.24
C SER A 394 -2.62 2.26 -11.61
N GLN A 395 -3.63 1.51 -12.10
CA GLN A 395 -3.54 0.81 -13.39
C GLN A 395 -3.99 1.71 -14.53
N VAL A 396 -3.29 1.66 -15.67
CA VAL A 396 -3.69 2.31 -16.92
C VAL A 396 -4.36 1.27 -17.81
N VAL A 397 -5.59 1.55 -18.22
CA VAL A 397 -6.37 0.71 -19.15
C VAL A 397 -6.40 1.39 -20.50
N ILE A 398 -5.84 0.76 -21.52
CA ILE A 398 -5.83 1.29 -22.89
C ILE A 398 -7.08 0.77 -23.61
N GLY A 399 -8.00 1.66 -23.96
CA GLY A 399 -9.18 1.35 -24.75
C GLY A 399 -8.82 0.96 -26.18
N ALA A 400 -9.66 0.14 -26.82
CA ALA A 400 -9.43 -0.24 -28.20
C ALA A 400 -9.77 0.93 -29.15
N GLU A 401 -9.01 1.03 -30.23
CA GLU A 401 -9.30 1.98 -31.31
C GLU A 401 -10.69 1.72 -31.90
N ARG A 402 -11.47 2.78 -32.06
CA ARG A 402 -12.81 2.77 -32.66
C ARG A 402 -12.77 3.54 -33.97
N GLY A 403 -13.42 3.03 -35.00
CA GLY A 403 -13.38 3.62 -36.34
C GLY A 403 -12.14 3.19 -37.14
N LYS A 404 -11.83 3.90 -38.22
CA LYS A 404 -10.68 3.59 -39.08
C LYS A 404 -9.66 4.73 -39.03
N SER A 405 -8.47 4.43 -38.51
CA SER A 405 -7.32 5.36 -38.56
C SER A 405 -7.11 5.95 -39.94
N THR A 406 -6.85 7.25 -39.97
CA THR A 406 -6.50 7.99 -41.19
C THR A 406 -4.99 8.16 -41.29
N PRO A 407 -4.46 8.46 -42.48
CA PRO A 407 -3.03 8.77 -42.64
C PRO A 407 -2.52 9.95 -41.80
N LEU A 408 -3.44 10.80 -41.29
CA LEU A 408 -3.12 11.94 -40.43
C LEU A 408 -2.81 11.53 -38.98
N GLY A 409 -3.11 10.29 -38.60
CA GLY A 409 -2.88 9.76 -37.26
C GLY A 409 -3.86 10.30 -36.22
N PHE A 410 -3.53 10.07 -34.94
CA PHE A 410 -4.30 10.56 -33.80
C PHE A 410 -3.76 11.89 -33.28
N GLU A 411 -4.65 12.83 -33.05
CA GLU A 411 -4.40 14.00 -32.21
C GLU A 411 -5.04 13.76 -30.84
N GLY A 412 -4.36 14.11 -29.76
CA GLY A 412 -4.87 13.81 -28.44
C GLY A 412 -4.30 14.71 -27.37
N PHE A 413 -4.86 14.59 -26.17
CA PHE A 413 -4.38 15.29 -24.99
C PHE A 413 -4.35 14.34 -23.79
N GLU A 414 -3.40 14.60 -22.89
CA GLU A 414 -3.30 13.95 -21.59
C GLU A 414 -3.84 14.89 -20.52
N LEU A 415 -4.67 14.34 -19.63
CA LEU A 415 -5.19 15.05 -18.47
C LEU A 415 -4.11 15.10 -17.40
N GLU A 416 -3.87 16.29 -16.84
CA GLU A 416 -2.92 16.44 -15.73
C GLU A 416 -3.43 15.75 -14.45
N SER A 417 -2.53 15.55 -13.49
CA SER A 417 -2.92 15.06 -12.16
C SER A 417 -4.06 15.91 -11.58
N GLY A 418 -5.15 15.23 -11.19
CA GLY A 418 -6.35 15.84 -10.63
C GLY A 418 -7.28 16.54 -11.64
N GLU A 419 -6.92 16.58 -12.93
CA GLU A 419 -7.78 17.08 -14.00
C GLU A 419 -8.76 16.00 -14.47
N TYR A 420 -10.01 16.37 -14.73
CA TYR A 420 -11.03 15.45 -15.24
C TYR A 420 -11.91 16.13 -16.29
N ILE A 421 -12.55 15.34 -17.14
CA ILE A 421 -13.44 15.85 -18.18
C ILE A 421 -14.80 16.18 -17.56
N THR A 422 -15.25 17.42 -17.72
CA THR A 422 -16.53 17.93 -17.22
C THR A 422 -17.62 17.91 -18.28
N SER A 423 -17.25 18.07 -19.55
CA SER A 423 -18.20 17.94 -20.66
C SER A 423 -17.54 17.58 -21.97
N VAL A 424 -18.29 16.88 -22.82
CA VAL A 424 -17.96 16.65 -24.22
C VAL A 424 -19.01 17.33 -25.08
N GLN A 425 -18.57 18.20 -25.97
CA GLN A 425 -19.42 18.85 -26.97
C GLN A 425 -19.07 18.27 -28.32
N GLY A 426 -20.05 18.11 -29.19
CA GLY A 426 -19.77 17.64 -30.53
C GLY A 426 -20.85 18.03 -31.52
N THR A 427 -20.56 17.77 -32.78
CA THR A 427 -21.53 17.84 -33.87
C THR A 427 -21.57 16.56 -34.66
N TYR A 428 -22.73 16.21 -35.20
CA TYR A 428 -22.89 15.14 -36.16
C TYR A 428 -23.76 15.58 -37.34
N ASP A 429 -23.54 14.97 -38.49
CA ASP A 429 -24.26 15.29 -39.72
C ASP A 429 -24.36 14.07 -40.65
N LYS A 430 -25.35 14.05 -41.54
CA LYS A 430 -25.49 13.07 -42.60
C LYS A 430 -24.77 13.58 -43.85
N ILE A 431 -23.49 13.26 -43.97
CA ILE A 431 -22.64 13.68 -45.08
C ILE A 431 -22.88 12.81 -46.32
N TYR A 432 -22.90 13.44 -47.49
CA TYR A 432 -23.07 12.77 -48.78
C TYR A 432 -21.94 11.75 -49.02
N GLY A 433 -22.30 10.49 -49.27
CA GLY A 433 -21.33 9.39 -49.41
C GLY A 433 -21.25 8.44 -48.21
N HIS A 434 -21.95 8.75 -47.10
CA HIS A 434 -22.08 7.85 -45.95
C HIS A 434 -23.54 7.40 -45.77
N ASP A 435 -23.72 6.11 -45.47
CA ASP A 435 -25.05 5.53 -45.27
C ASP A 435 -25.76 6.09 -44.02
N ASN A 436 -24.98 6.41 -42.99
CA ASN A 436 -25.44 6.91 -41.69
C ASN A 436 -24.80 8.24 -41.35
N ALA A 437 -25.43 8.99 -40.42
CA ALA A 437 -24.81 10.19 -39.87
C ALA A 437 -23.50 9.84 -39.16
N ILE A 438 -22.52 10.74 -39.30
CA ILE A 438 -21.20 10.60 -38.69
C ILE A 438 -20.93 11.76 -37.76
N LEU A 439 -20.12 11.51 -36.74
CA LEU A 439 -19.63 12.49 -35.82
C LEU A 439 -18.61 13.38 -36.53
N THR A 440 -18.92 14.66 -36.67
CA THR A 440 -18.09 15.59 -37.45
C THR A 440 -17.11 16.35 -36.57
N MET A 441 -17.49 16.69 -35.33
CA MET A 441 -16.65 17.48 -34.41
C MET A 441 -16.72 16.96 -32.98
N LEU A 442 -15.60 17.04 -32.25
CA LEU A 442 -15.52 16.86 -30.81
C LEU A 442 -14.72 17.96 -30.11
N ILE A 443 -15.22 18.42 -28.98
CA ILE A 443 -14.58 19.37 -28.08
C ILE A 443 -14.70 18.82 -26.66
N PHE A 444 -13.58 18.76 -25.94
CA PHE A 444 -13.54 18.30 -24.55
C PHE A 444 -13.26 19.48 -23.64
N LYS A 445 -14.05 19.63 -22.57
CA LYS A 445 -13.79 20.61 -21.51
C LYS A 445 -13.43 19.90 -20.22
N THR A 446 -12.49 20.48 -19.48
CA THR A 446 -11.95 19.90 -18.26
C THR A 446 -12.26 20.73 -17.03
N SER A 447 -12.02 20.16 -15.85
CA SER A 447 -12.16 20.83 -14.55
C SER A 447 -11.21 22.00 -14.33
N LYS A 448 -10.10 22.06 -15.07
CA LYS A 448 -9.14 23.18 -15.04
C LYS A 448 -9.50 24.30 -16.03
N ASN A 449 -10.75 24.34 -16.52
CA ASN A 449 -11.22 25.28 -17.55
C ASN A 449 -10.43 25.21 -18.87
N LYS A 450 -9.76 24.08 -19.16
CA LYS A 450 -9.13 23.85 -20.47
C LYS A 450 -10.17 23.35 -21.47
N THR A 451 -9.96 23.72 -22.73
CA THR A 451 -10.76 23.27 -23.87
C THR A 451 -9.82 22.62 -24.89
N TRP A 452 -10.11 21.38 -25.24
CA TRP A 452 -9.35 20.60 -26.21
C TRP A 452 -10.20 20.30 -27.45
N GLY A 453 -9.60 20.43 -28.62
CA GLY A 453 -10.29 20.46 -29.91
C GLY A 453 -10.51 21.90 -30.43
N PRO A 454 -11.35 22.09 -31.46
CA PRO A 454 -12.21 21.09 -32.08
C PRO A 454 -11.43 20.04 -32.88
N TYR A 455 -11.76 18.77 -32.65
CA TYR A 455 -11.30 17.66 -33.47
C TYR A 455 -12.31 17.41 -34.58
N GLY A 456 -11.91 17.57 -35.84
CA GLY A 456 -12.78 17.43 -37.00
C GLY A 456 -13.41 18.75 -37.46
N LEU A 457 -14.57 18.67 -38.11
CA LEU A 457 -15.24 19.78 -38.79
C LEU A 457 -16.62 20.06 -38.20
N GLU A 458 -16.96 21.34 -38.03
CA GLU A 458 -18.25 21.76 -37.49
C GLU A 458 -19.40 21.33 -38.42
N GLY A 459 -20.31 20.50 -37.88
CA GLY A 459 -21.48 19.99 -38.58
C GLY A 459 -22.78 20.69 -38.14
N SER A 460 -23.90 20.27 -38.73
CA SER A 460 -25.19 20.94 -38.51
C SER A 460 -25.79 20.72 -37.11
N THR A 461 -25.63 19.53 -36.52
CA THR A 461 -26.38 19.12 -35.31
C THR A 461 -25.47 19.07 -34.11
N ARG A 462 -25.63 20.00 -33.16
CA ARG A 462 -24.82 20.11 -31.94
C ARG A 462 -25.41 19.29 -30.78
N PHE A 463 -24.54 18.69 -29.98
CA PHE A 463 -24.88 18.06 -28.71
C PHE A 463 -23.85 18.37 -27.62
N VAL A 464 -24.26 18.22 -26.37
CA VAL A 464 -23.39 18.37 -25.20
C VAL A 464 -23.70 17.27 -24.20
N LEU A 465 -22.70 16.45 -23.89
CA LEU A 465 -22.71 15.47 -22.81
C LEU A 465 -22.15 16.14 -21.56
N LYS A 466 -23.02 16.55 -20.64
CA LYS A 466 -22.65 17.13 -19.34
C LYS A 466 -23.74 16.94 -18.30
N GLU A 467 -23.34 16.91 -17.04
CA GLU A 467 -24.24 17.01 -15.89
C GLU A 467 -23.50 17.67 -14.72
N GLU A 468 -24.14 18.66 -14.08
CA GLU A 468 -23.53 19.40 -12.97
C GLU A 468 -23.28 18.45 -11.79
N GLY A 469 -22.07 18.51 -11.21
CA GLY A 469 -21.68 17.60 -10.12
C GLY A 469 -21.25 16.20 -10.57
N TYR A 470 -21.01 15.98 -11.87
CA TYR A 470 -20.50 14.70 -12.40
C TYR A 470 -19.23 14.88 -13.25
N LYS A 471 -18.34 13.88 -13.19
CA LYS A 471 -17.16 13.75 -14.06
C LYS A 471 -17.40 12.64 -15.08
N ILE A 472 -16.84 12.78 -16.27
CA ILE A 472 -16.87 11.73 -17.29
C ILE A 472 -15.77 10.71 -17.01
N VAL A 473 -16.15 9.44 -16.92
CA VAL A 473 -15.27 8.33 -16.51
C VAL A 473 -15.19 7.18 -17.51
N GLY A 474 -15.89 7.29 -18.63
CA GLY A 474 -15.95 6.22 -19.63
C GLY A 474 -16.70 6.68 -20.86
N PHE A 475 -16.50 5.98 -21.96
CA PHE A 475 -17.16 6.29 -23.23
C PHE A 475 -17.79 5.03 -23.83
N HIS A 476 -18.89 5.23 -24.55
CA HIS A 476 -19.54 4.22 -25.37
C HIS A 476 -20.07 4.89 -26.63
N GLY A 477 -20.46 4.13 -27.63
CA GLY A 477 -20.95 4.74 -28.86
C GLY A 477 -21.19 3.75 -29.98
N ARG A 478 -21.13 4.28 -31.20
CA ARG A 478 -21.30 3.53 -32.43
C ARG A 478 -20.20 3.92 -33.42
N ALA A 479 -19.64 2.94 -34.10
CA ALA A 479 -18.59 3.14 -35.09
C ALA A 479 -18.78 2.23 -36.31
N GLY A 480 -18.39 2.74 -37.46
CA GLY A 480 -18.24 2.01 -38.73
C GLY A 480 -16.88 2.37 -39.31
N GLU A 481 -16.86 2.86 -40.55
CA GLU A 481 -15.63 3.47 -41.12
C GLU A 481 -15.24 4.77 -40.41
N ASN A 482 -16.23 5.50 -39.88
CA ASN A 482 -16.05 6.68 -39.04
C ASN A 482 -16.74 6.47 -37.70
N ILE A 483 -16.54 7.39 -36.75
CA ILE A 483 -17.35 7.42 -35.54
C ILE A 483 -18.75 7.91 -35.90
N ASN A 484 -19.77 7.11 -35.60
CA ASN A 484 -21.16 7.46 -35.89
C ASN A 484 -21.81 8.18 -34.71
N ALA A 485 -21.58 7.70 -33.48
CA ALA A 485 -22.15 8.27 -32.27
C ALA A 485 -21.23 8.10 -31.06
N ILE A 486 -21.36 8.99 -30.08
CA ILE A 486 -20.62 8.93 -28.81
C ILE A 486 -21.54 9.26 -27.63
N GLY A 487 -21.37 8.51 -26.56
CA GLY A 487 -22.00 8.67 -25.25
C GLY A 487 -20.95 8.58 -24.16
N ALA A 488 -21.33 8.98 -22.95
CA ALA A 488 -20.41 9.07 -21.81
C ALA A 488 -20.99 8.38 -20.57
N TYR A 489 -20.11 7.79 -19.76
CA TYR A 489 -20.41 7.39 -18.39
C TYR A 489 -20.05 8.53 -17.44
N LEU A 490 -20.98 8.85 -16.56
CA LEU A 490 -20.84 9.88 -15.55
C LEU A 490 -20.72 9.24 -14.17
N ALA A 491 -19.68 9.63 -13.43
CA ALA A 491 -19.59 9.37 -12.00
C ALA A 491 -19.84 10.67 -11.24
N PRO A 492 -20.56 10.66 -10.10
CA PRO A 492 -20.66 11.83 -9.25
C PRO A 492 -19.25 12.34 -8.93
N ILE A 493 -19.06 13.66 -8.99
CA ILE A 493 -17.92 14.33 -8.39
C ILE A 493 -18.17 14.23 -6.88
N GLY A 494 -17.92 13.05 -6.30
CA GLY A 494 -17.57 12.97 -4.89
C GLY A 494 -16.42 13.94 -4.71
N THR A 495 -16.56 14.90 -3.81
CA THR A 495 -15.56 15.94 -3.59
C THR A 495 -14.16 15.33 -3.50
N ILE A 496 -13.31 15.71 -4.48
CA ILE A 496 -11.84 15.79 -4.52
C ILE A 496 -11.12 14.84 -5.51
N PRO A 497 -10.52 15.39 -6.58
CA PRO A 497 -9.18 15.03 -7.04
C PRO A 497 -8.10 15.62 -6.12
N ILE A 498 -7.10 14.78 -5.83
CA ILE A 498 -5.93 15.02 -4.98
C ILE A 498 -5.18 16.30 -5.42
N ILE A 499 -5.34 17.38 -4.65
CA ILE A 499 -4.39 18.50 -4.57
C ILE A 499 -3.80 18.42 -3.16
N PRO A 500 -2.46 18.52 -2.98
CA PRO A 500 -1.87 18.61 -1.66
C PRO A 500 -2.53 19.76 -0.89
N ALA A 501 -2.93 19.48 0.35
CA ALA A 501 -3.59 20.42 1.24
C ALA A 501 -3.07 21.85 1.06
N THR A 502 -3.95 22.79 0.69
CA THR A 502 -3.76 24.18 1.11
C THR A 502 -3.44 24.11 2.60
N PRO A 503 -2.32 24.68 3.09
CA PRO A 503 -1.99 24.56 4.49
C PRO A 503 -3.17 25.09 5.31
N GLY A 504 -3.83 24.21 6.06
CA GLY A 504 -4.89 24.61 6.98
C GLY A 504 -4.32 25.70 7.88
N GLN A 505 -5.03 26.83 8.01
CA GLN A 505 -4.57 27.86 8.92
C GLN A 505 -4.77 27.34 10.35
N LYS A 506 -3.67 27.13 11.06
CA LYS A 506 -3.67 26.80 12.48
C LYS A 506 -4.11 28.03 13.29
N LEU A 507 -5.20 27.93 14.05
CA LEU A 507 -5.58 28.94 15.03
C LEU A 507 -4.92 28.60 16.37
N GLU A 508 -4.41 29.61 17.07
CA GLU A 508 -3.77 29.44 18.37
C GLU A 508 -4.69 28.76 19.38
N GLY A 509 -4.18 27.74 20.08
CA GLY A 509 -4.96 26.99 21.06
C GLY A 509 -5.17 27.78 22.35
N ILE A 510 -6.31 27.58 23.00
CA ILE A 510 -6.67 28.17 24.30
C ILE A 510 -6.44 27.12 25.39
N GLY A 511 -5.83 27.51 26.50
CA GLY A 511 -5.52 26.64 27.63
C GLY A 511 -4.08 26.81 28.11
N SER A 512 -3.59 25.84 28.88
CA SER A 512 -2.22 25.82 29.40
C SER A 512 -1.37 24.78 28.67
N ASP A 513 -0.07 25.04 28.51
CA ASP A 513 0.87 24.10 27.88
C ASP A 513 1.22 22.89 28.78
N GLY A 514 0.37 22.57 29.75
CA GLY A 514 0.48 21.36 30.57
C GLY A 514 0.09 20.12 29.77
N GLY A 515 0.64 18.96 30.16
CA GLY A 515 0.39 17.68 29.50
C GLY A 515 1.23 17.46 28.23
N THR A 516 0.92 16.38 27.52
CA THR A 516 1.57 16.03 26.24
C THR A 516 0.87 16.78 25.11
N SER A 517 1.63 17.53 24.33
CA SER A 517 1.12 18.24 23.15
C SER A 517 0.81 17.28 22.01
N TRP A 518 -0.29 17.54 21.30
CA TRP A 518 -0.71 16.78 20.13
C TRP A 518 -1.22 17.71 19.02
N ASP A 519 -1.09 17.27 17.77
CA ASP A 519 -1.58 17.98 16.60
C ASP A 519 -1.93 16.96 15.52
N ASP A 520 -3.22 16.79 15.25
CA ASP A 520 -3.68 15.84 14.23
C ASP A 520 -3.43 16.37 12.80
N GLY A 521 -3.10 17.65 12.66
CA GLY A 521 -2.98 18.31 11.37
C GLY A 521 -4.33 18.73 10.77
N ALA A 522 -4.32 19.11 9.49
CA ALA A 522 -5.49 19.61 8.76
C ALA A 522 -5.96 18.60 7.69
N TYR A 523 -7.27 18.39 7.62
CA TYR A 523 -7.94 17.44 6.72
C TYR A 523 -8.96 18.13 5.80
N ASP A 524 -9.73 17.37 5.02
CA ASP A 524 -10.78 17.92 4.15
C ASP A 524 -12.09 18.18 4.89
N GLY A 525 -12.29 17.53 6.04
CA GLY A 525 -13.41 17.75 6.94
C GLY A 525 -13.36 16.85 8.16
N VAL A 526 -14.21 17.13 9.14
CA VAL A 526 -14.40 16.30 10.34
C VAL A 526 -15.66 15.47 10.14
N LYS A 527 -15.55 14.16 10.35
CA LYS A 527 -16.64 13.18 10.19
C LYS A 527 -17.32 12.86 11.52
N LYS A 528 -16.53 12.68 12.57
CA LYS A 528 -17.04 12.37 13.90
C LYS A 528 -16.13 12.93 14.97
N VAL A 529 -16.72 13.38 16.07
CA VAL A 529 -16.02 13.81 17.27
C VAL A 529 -16.39 12.89 18.43
N TYR A 530 -15.40 12.51 19.21
CA TYR A 530 -15.54 11.72 20.44
C TYR A 530 -15.03 12.56 21.60
N VAL A 531 -15.85 12.73 22.64
CA VAL A 531 -15.47 13.48 23.85
C VAL A 531 -15.67 12.62 25.09
N GLY A 532 -14.58 12.36 25.80
CA GLY A 532 -14.55 11.66 27.09
C GLY A 532 -14.60 12.68 28.23
N GLN A 533 -15.61 12.56 29.09
CA GLN A 533 -15.83 13.48 30.21
C GLN A 533 -15.38 12.85 31.53
N ALA A 534 -14.83 13.67 32.42
CA ALA A 534 -14.50 13.32 33.79
C ALA A 534 -15.21 14.23 34.81
N ASP A 535 -15.12 13.86 36.08
CA ASP A 535 -15.72 14.61 37.21
C ASP A 535 -15.30 16.09 37.27
N SER A 536 -14.20 16.46 36.61
CA SER A 536 -13.61 17.81 36.67
C SER A 536 -13.17 18.35 35.30
N GLY A 537 -13.87 17.98 34.22
CA GLY A 537 -13.65 18.53 32.88
C GLY A 537 -13.61 17.47 31.79
N ILE A 538 -12.99 17.78 30.65
CA ILE A 538 -12.81 16.83 29.55
C ILE A 538 -11.52 16.04 29.80
N SER A 539 -11.59 14.72 29.79
CA SER A 539 -10.42 13.84 30.01
C SER A 539 -9.77 13.36 28.72
N ALA A 540 -10.59 13.13 27.68
CA ALA A 540 -10.08 12.65 26.41
C ALA A 540 -10.86 13.20 25.22
N VAL A 541 -10.20 13.34 24.08
CA VAL A 541 -10.83 13.64 22.78
C VAL A 541 -10.25 12.76 21.69
N LYS A 542 -11.09 12.42 20.72
CA LYS A 542 -10.71 11.65 19.55
C LYS A 542 -11.55 12.07 18.35
N PHE A 543 -10.99 11.98 17.17
CA PHE A 543 -11.60 12.53 15.97
C PHE A 543 -11.52 11.57 14.79
N GLU A 544 -12.58 11.51 13.99
CA GLU A 544 -12.54 10.95 12.64
C GLU A 544 -12.55 12.09 11.63
N TYR A 545 -11.62 12.06 10.69
CA TYR A 545 -11.47 13.04 9.64
C TYR A 545 -11.78 12.44 8.26
N ASN A 546 -12.14 13.30 7.32
CA ASN A 546 -12.23 12.96 5.90
C ASN A 546 -10.99 13.49 5.19
N LYS A 547 -10.33 12.63 4.40
CA LYS A 547 -9.25 12.98 3.48
C LYS A 547 -9.55 12.38 2.12
N GLY A 548 -10.12 13.18 1.23
CA GLY A 548 -10.76 12.73 -0.01
C GLY A 548 -11.90 11.76 0.29
N ALA A 549 -11.83 10.55 -0.27
CA ALA A 549 -12.77 9.47 -0.02
C ALA A 549 -12.40 8.59 1.21
N GLN A 550 -11.28 8.87 1.87
CA GLN A 550 -10.81 8.08 3.01
C GLN A 550 -11.24 8.71 4.34
N VAL A 551 -11.56 7.85 5.30
CA VAL A 551 -11.74 8.23 6.70
C VAL A 551 -10.42 8.03 7.41
N VAL A 552 -9.85 9.10 7.96
CA VAL A 552 -8.64 9.04 8.78
C VAL A 552 -9.06 9.05 10.24
N PHE A 553 -8.64 8.04 10.99
CA PHE A 553 -8.84 8.00 12.43
C PHE A 553 -7.69 8.75 13.09
N GLY A 554 -8.03 9.82 13.82
CA GLY A 554 -7.08 10.51 14.68
C GLY A 554 -6.70 9.65 15.88
N ASP A 555 -5.52 9.91 16.42
CA ASP A 555 -5.06 9.27 17.65
C ASP A 555 -5.98 9.68 18.82
N GLU A 556 -5.97 8.85 19.85
CA GLU A 556 -6.71 9.12 21.07
C GLU A 556 -5.90 10.05 21.98
N HIS A 557 -6.48 11.18 22.35
CA HIS A 557 -5.79 12.20 23.14
C HIS A 557 -6.36 12.26 24.55
N GLY A 558 -5.65 11.64 25.49
CA GLY A 558 -6.03 11.54 26.90
C GLY A 558 -6.57 10.16 27.27
N GLU A 559 -7.00 10.01 28.52
CA GLU A 559 -7.52 8.75 29.04
C GLU A 559 -9.05 8.88 29.25
N PRO A 560 -9.88 8.07 28.58
CA PRO A 560 -11.32 8.10 28.81
C PRO A 560 -11.66 7.62 30.22
N THR A 561 -12.74 8.14 30.78
CA THR A 561 -13.29 7.61 32.04
C THR A 561 -14.11 6.35 31.78
N LEU A 562 -14.56 5.70 32.86
CA LEU A 562 -15.46 4.54 32.79
C LEU A 562 -16.79 4.80 32.06
N LEU A 563 -17.08 6.05 31.68
CA LEU A 563 -18.33 6.47 31.03
C LEU A 563 -18.28 6.41 29.49
N ASP A 564 -17.18 5.92 28.90
CA ASP A 564 -16.97 5.84 27.45
C ASP A 564 -17.10 7.23 26.76
N TYR A 565 -17.02 7.28 25.43
CA TYR A 565 -17.09 8.52 24.67
C TYR A 565 -18.53 8.94 24.34
N GLU A 566 -18.81 10.23 24.47
CA GLU A 566 -19.95 10.82 23.77
C GLU A 566 -19.59 11.17 22.32
N GLU A 567 -20.45 10.78 21.39
CA GLU A 567 -20.20 10.95 19.96
C GLU A 567 -20.99 12.12 19.36
N PHE A 568 -20.36 12.85 18.45
CA PHE A 568 -21.00 13.81 17.56
C PHE A 568 -20.70 13.48 16.10
N VAL A 569 -21.70 12.93 15.40
CA VAL A 569 -21.60 12.55 13.99
C VAL A 569 -21.95 13.73 13.07
N ILE A 570 -21.11 13.96 12.07
CA ILE A 570 -21.21 15.05 11.09
C ILE A 570 -21.40 14.43 9.70
N ASP A 571 -22.48 14.82 9.03
CA ASP A 571 -22.87 14.29 7.71
C ASP A 571 -22.10 14.95 6.54
N TYR A 572 -20.79 14.74 6.51
CA TYR A 572 -19.89 15.26 5.48
C TYR A 572 -20.18 14.67 4.07
N PRO A 573 -20.09 15.43 2.97
CA PRO A 573 -19.64 16.83 2.86
C PRO A 573 -20.74 17.88 3.08
N SER A 574 -21.99 17.44 3.22
CA SER A 574 -23.13 18.35 3.33
C SER A 574 -23.19 19.09 4.66
N GLU A 575 -22.54 18.53 5.68
CA GLU A 575 -22.38 19.12 7.00
C GLU A 575 -20.89 19.30 7.35
N TYR A 576 -20.54 20.45 7.93
CA TYR A 576 -19.17 20.77 8.35
C TYR A 576 -19.18 21.69 9.57
N ILE A 577 -18.16 21.56 10.42
CA ILE A 577 -18.02 22.40 11.62
C ILE A 577 -17.63 23.81 11.20
N THR A 578 -18.36 24.80 11.70
CA THR A 578 -18.14 26.23 11.45
C THR A 578 -17.61 26.96 12.67
N GLN A 579 -17.88 26.43 13.86
CA GLN A 579 -17.54 27.05 15.12
C GLN A 579 -17.40 25.99 16.22
N VAL A 580 -16.44 26.19 17.13
CA VAL A 580 -16.34 25.44 18.39
C VAL A 580 -16.39 26.43 19.55
N ASP A 581 -17.35 26.22 20.44
CA ASP A 581 -17.47 26.94 21.69
C ASP A 581 -16.87 26.08 22.81
N GLY A 582 -16.25 26.70 23.80
CA GLY A 582 -15.83 25.98 24.99
C GLY A 582 -15.67 26.87 26.19
N THR A 583 -15.42 26.27 27.35
CA THR A 583 -15.02 26.98 28.57
C THR A 583 -13.77 26.35 29.15
N PHE A 584 -12.90 27.17 29.74
CA PHE A 584 -11.73 26.70 30.49
C PHE A 584 -11.68 27.37 31.87
N ASP A 585 -11.10 26.69 32.85
CA ASP A 585 -10.90 27.26 34.18
C ASP A 585 -9.58 26.78 34.80
N LYS A 586 -9.13 27.48 35.84
CA LYS A 586 -7.95 27.10 36.62
C LYS A 586 -8.36 26.11 37.70
N ILE A 587 -7.72 24.94 37.74
CA ILE A 587 -7.98 23.94 38.79
C ILE A 587 -7.46 24.48 40.13
N PHE A 588 -8.28 24.36 41.18
CA PHE A 588 -7.92 24.79 42.53
C PHE A 588 -6.70 24.00 43.04
N GLY A 589 -5.55 24.68 43.23
CA GLY A 589 -4.29 24.06 43.68
C GLY A 589 -3.29 23.69 42.58
N SER A 590 -3.58 23.99 41.31
CA SER A 590 -2.67 23.81 40.17
C SER A 590 -2.44 25.14 39.45
N ASP A 591 -1.30 25.29 38.76
CA ASP A 591 -1.02 26.43 37.88
C ASP A 591 -1.57 26.26 36.45
N GLY A 592 -2.09 25.08 36.11
CA GLY A 592 -2.66 24.77 34.81
C GLY A 592 -4.16 25.10 34.70
N THR A 593 -4.56 25.59 33.53
CA THR A 593 -5.97 25.65 33.12
C THR A 593 -6.35 24.37 32.38
N VAL A 594 -7.61 23.98 32.51
CA VAL A 594 -8.20 22.82 31.82
C VAL A 594 -9.48 23.23 31.09
N ILE A 595 -9.78 22.49 30.03
CA ILE A 595 -11.00 22.65 29.25
C ILE A 595 -12.13 21.91 29.95
N ASN A 596 -13.15 22.67 30.35
CA ASN A 596 -14.30 22.15 31.08
C ASN A 596 -15.43 21.74 30.14
N MET A 597 -15.63 22.47 29.04
CA MET A 597 -16.69 22.20 28.08
C MET A 597 -16.24 22.45 26.64
N LEU A 598 -16.75 21.62 25.73
CA LEU A 598 -16.68 21.81 24.29
C LEU A 598 -18.08 21.63 23.68
N ARG A 599 -18.39 22.48 22.69
CA ARG A 599 -19.63 22.41 21.91
C ARG A 599 -19.32 22.73 20.45
N PHE A 600 -19.81 21.89 19.56
CA PHE A 600 -19.51 21.94 18.13
C PHE A 600 -20.73 22.46 17.37
N LYS A 601 -20.53 23.50 16.57
CA LYS A 601 -21.58 24.08 15.72
C LYS A 601 -21.25 23.88 14.26
N THR A 602 -22.16 23.26 13.53
CA THR A 602 -22.06 23.02 12.09
C THR A 602 -22.91 24.00 11.30
N ASN A 603 -22.86 23.91 9.98
CA ASN A 603 -23.78 24.61 9.09
C ASN A 603 -25.24 24.13 9.18
N LYS A 604 -25.53 23.00 9.86
CA LYS A 604 -26.88 22.42 9.98
C LYS A 604 -27.42 22.35 11.41
N LYS A 605 -26.58 22.03 12.39
CA LYS A 605 -26.98 21.80 13.79
C LYS A 605 -25.88 22.22 14.77
N THR A 606 -26.24 22.23 16.04
CA THR A 606 -25.31 22.44 17.16
C THR A 606 -25.36 21.20 18.05
N SER A 607 -24.20 20.71 18.48
CA SER A 607 -24.11 19.61 19.45
C SER A 607 -24.63 20.03 20.83
N ILE A 608 -24.87 19.04 21.69
CA ILE A 608 -24.96 19.29 23.14
C ILE A 608 -23.60 19.80 23.65
N PRO A 609 -23.57 20.54 24.78
CA PRO A 609 -22.32 20.83 25.46
C PRO A 609 -21.76 19.55 26.09
N TYR A 610 -20.51 19.23 25.78
CA TYR A 610 -19.78 18.11 26.37
C TYR A 610 -18.95 18.65 27.54
N GLY A 611 -19.23 18.18 28.75
CA GLY A 611 -18.60 18.65 29.99
C GLY A 611 -19.44 19.70 30.73
N LEU A 612 -18.80 20.50 31.58
CA LEU A 612 -19.46 21.46 32.47
C LEU A 612 -19.33 22.88 31.94
N GLU A 613 -20.47 23.55 31.69
CA GLU A 613 -20.52 24.98 31.30
C GLU A 613 -20.12 25.90 32.48
N ALA A 614 -18.86 25.82 32.90
CA ALA A 614 -18.27 26.58 33.99
C ALA A 614 -16.88 27.08 33.60
N GLY A 615 -16.52 28.27 34.08
CA GLY A 615 -15.25 28.94 33.79
C GLY A 615 -15.36 30.05 32.74
N THR A 616 -14.24 30.37 32.11
CA THR A 616 -14.11 31.43 31.11
C THR A 616 -14.42 30.89 29.71
N PRO A 617 -15.39 31.48 28.97
CA PRO A 617 -15.75 31.00 27.63
C PRO A 617 -14.73 31.42 26.56
N PHE A 618 -14.57 30.57 25.56
CA PHE A 618 -13.81 30.84 24.33
C PHE A 618 -14.57 30.34 23.11
N VAL A 619 -14.26 30.93 21.95
CA VAL A 619 -14.91 30.58 20.69
C VAL A 619 -13.86 30.52 19.58
N PHE A 620 -13.80 29.39 18.89
CA PHE A 620 -13.08 29.23 17.63
C PHE A 620 -14.04 29.41 16.46
N LYS A 621 -13.92 30.53 15.75
CA LYS A 621 -14.69 30.82 14.54
C LYS A 621 -13.86 31.69 13.61
N LYS A 622 -13.89 31.38 12.31
CA LYS A 622 -13.35 32.25 11.26
C LYS A 622 -14.36 32.35 10.12
N GLU A 623 -14.72 33.58 9.75
CA GLU A 623 -15.72 33.81 8.70
C GLU A 623 -15.26 33.23 7.36
N GLY A 624 -16.19 32.58 6.64
CA GLY A 624 -15.90 31.94 5.35
C GLY A 624 -15.01 30.68 5.43
N HIS A 625 -14.77 30.12 6.62
CA HIS A 625 -13.94 28.94 6.82
C HIS A 625 -14.66 27.84 7.59
N LYS A 626 -14.29 26.59 7.33
CA LYS A 626 -14.69 25.39 8.08
C LYS A 626 -13.53 24.89 8.93
N ILE A 627 -13.84 24.26 10.05
CA ILE A 627 -12.87 23.59 10.93
C ILE A 627 -12.63 22.18 10.41
N VAL A 628 -11.35 21.80 10.27
CA VAL A 628 -10.94 20.57 9.57
C VAL A 628 -9.88 19.76 10.30
N GLY A 629 -9.52 20.15 11.52
CA GLY A 629 -8.45 19.53 12.28
C GLY A 629 -8.37 20.13 13.68
N PHE A 630 -7.76 19.38 14.59
CA PHE A 630 -7.64 19.77 15.99
C PHE A 630 -6.21 19.60 16.48
N HIS A 631 -5.81 20.42 17.44
CA HIS A 631 -4.53 20.33 18.14
C HIS A 631 -4.69 20.78 19.58
N GLY A 632 -3.76 20.44 20.45
CA GLY A 632 -3.89 20.76 21.86
C GLY A 632 -2.80 20.16 22.73
N SER A 633 -3.09 20.07 24.01
CA SER A 633 -2.29 19.32 24.96
C SER A 633 -3.18 18.64 26.00
N VAL A 634 -2.81 17.43 26.39
CA VAL A 634 -3.60 16.58 27.28
C VAL A 634 -2.71 15.93 28.33
N GLY A 635 -3.10 16.05 29.59
CA GLY A 635 -2.56 15.28 30.72
C GLY A 635 -3.65 14.34 31.24
N ASN A 636 -3.92 14.40 32.54
CA ASN A 636 -5.11 13.73 33.11
C ASN A 636 -6.43 14.36 32.63
N LEU A 637 -6.37 15.61 32.19
CA LEU A 637 -7.48 16.38 31.63
C LEU A 637 -6.96 17.14 30.41
N LEU A 638 -7.87 17.57 29.55
CA LEU A 638 -7.57 18.38 28.37
C LEU A 638 -7.09 19.76 28.82
N ASN A 639 -5.81 20.06 28.63
CA ASN A 639 -5.17 21.28 29.10
C ASN A 639 -5.25 22.43 28.10
N LYS A 640 -5.15 22.12 26.80
CA LYS A 640 -5.21 23.08 25.70
C LYS A 640 -5.97 22.51 24.52
N PHE A 641 -6.74 23.35 23.85
CA PHE A 641 -7.50 22.98 22.67
C PHE A 641 -7.42 24.07 21.59
N GLY A 642 -7.21 23.67 20.35
CA GLY A 642 -7.09 24.53 19.19
C GLY A 642 -7.58 23.83 17.92
N VAL A 643 -7.73 24.61 16.85
CA VAL A 643 -8.34 24.15 15.60
C VAL A 643 -7.53 24.54 14.37
N HIS A 644 -7.67 23.75 13.31
CA HIS A 644 -7.22 24.06 11.95
C HIS A 644 -8.43 24.44 11.09
N VAL A 645 -8.29 25.49 10.27
CA VAL A 645 -9.37 25.98 9.41
C VAL A 645 -9.00 26.02 7.93
N LEU A 646 -9.97 25.71 7.07
CA LEU A 646 -9.87 25.84 5.60
C LEU A 646 -10.99 26.72 5.05
N PRO A 647 -10.74 27.49 3.96
CA PRO A 647 -11.80 28.23 3.28
C PRO A 647 -12.94 27.32 2.82
N ILE A 648 -14.17 27.80 2.93
CA ILE A 648 -15.34 27.12 2.36
C ILE A 648 -15.35 27.39 0.86
N THR A 649 -15.05 26.38 0.06
CA THR A 649 -15.21 26.42 -1.41
C THR A 649 -16.62 25.96 -1.76
N ASN A 650 -17.41 26.85 -2.36
CA ASN A 650 -18.77 26.57 -2.84
C ASN A 650 -18.80 25.64 -4.04
#